data_AF-A0A533RH66-F1
#
_entry.id   AF-A0A533RH66-F1
#
_cell.length_a   1.000
_cell.length_b   1.000
_cell.length_c   1.000
_cell.angle_alpha   90.00
_cell.angle_beta   90.00
_cell.angle_gamma   90.00
#
_symmetry.space_group_name_H-M   'P 1'
#
loop_
_entity.id
_entity.type
_entity.pdbx_description
1 polymer ?
#
loop_
_entity_poly.entity_id
_entity_poly.type
_entity_poly.pdbx_seq_one_letter_code
_entity_poly.pdbx_strand_id
1 'polypeptide(L)'
;MQVSTILDHIDSGHMALPEFQRGYVWNREQVRRLFTSLYKRHPVGSLLVWATESSGASHRGDAQLASGIVKLLLDGQQRITSLYGVLRGRPPKFFDGNAQSFTGLYFHLEKEEFEFYQPIKMKDDPLWIGVTALLKNGATGLGNYVAKLSQDPSLVAKVGEYAGRLSTILGISEINLHVEEVTGKEKTIDVVVEIFNAVNSGGTTLSKGDLALAKICAEWPEARDRMKLALAGWAKSDYHFDLDWLLRNINTVITGEAKFQFLHNATKANVEDGLNRSIKTINQVLNMINGRLGLDHDQVLFGKFAIPVMVHYLDRRKAQLDATESDKLLFWFLQSAMWGRFSGSTESVIDQDLAAIEDLNGGLDRLISQLRLWHGGLVTEPGHFAGWSLGARFYPVLYMLTRVGAARDWGTGLPLKSNLLGQMSRLEVHHIFPKAQLYKLGHGRADINAVANFCFLTKLTNLNISDKRPEVYFPQVEKSHPGALASQWIPMDPELWKLENYHAFLTARRELLANAANDFMIDLLHGDDSLMKAPVAVVQIQPAVAVPITVTRIDSENEEEELLALVEWVAEKGLPEGSLLHEIADPVSGESMAIFDLAWPHGLQEGLSQPVAVLLNEEQEVHTLANNQGYRYFTNVQEFKNYVLREVVAEEGELFSALPNDRFDPNSRRYQVWSYIDSKGPATNEQIASGTGIDIATVKDCTKKLCADGKATSSWTDKTLVAKEPSKGWQEIFKVGAEGGAISVMGKRDAGGCWTFALVTDESTLGCLFDEFAGQDLRSSELSDSWEGILKMIDRYPWTKLYPLEPFHEDFKKLIWAAVQVRGTDEHRMGDWARCCGLGSN
;
A
#
# COMPACT_ATOMS: atom_id res chain seq x y z
N MET A 1 19.46 27.33 -13.47
CA MET A 1 19.84 26.65 -14.74
C MET A 1 18.57 26.29 -15.49
N GLN A 2 18.52 26.50 -16.80
CA GLN A 2 17.33 26.15 -17.60
C GLN A 2 17.16 24.63 -17.71
N VAL A 3 15.93 24.14 -17.79
CA VAL A 3 15.63 22.71 -17.96
C VAL A 3 16.33 22.15 -19.20
N SER A 4 16.24 22.83 -20.35
CA SER A 4 16.93 22.47 -21.59
C SER A 4 18.43 22.23 -21.37
N THR A 5 19.12 23.17 -20.72
CA THR A 5 20.55 23.08 -20.39
C THR A 5 20.86 21.89 -19.47
N ILE A 6 20.00 21.61 -18.48
CA ILE A 6 20.18 20.44 -17.60
C ILE A 6 20.12 19.15 -18.42
N LEU A 7 19.15 19.03 -19.33
CA LEU A 7 19.02 17.84 -20.18
C LEU A 7 20.20 17.71 -21.16
N ASP A 8 20.70 18.81 -21.71
CA ASP A 8 21.88 18.83 -22.57
C ASP A 8 23.16 18.41 -21.82
N HIS A 9 23.30 18.81 -20.54
CA HIS A 9 24.39 18.32 -19.68
C HIS A 9 24.32 16.82 -19.43
N ILE A 10 23.11 16.26 -19.29
CA ILE A 10 22.92 14.80 -19.19
C ILE A 10 23.30 14.11 -20.50
N ASP A 11 22.86 14.65 -21.64
CA ASP A 11 23.16 14.09 -22.97
C ASP A 11 24.68 14.11 -23.28
N SER A 12 25.37 15.15 -22.85
CA SER A 12 26.82 15.33 -23.06
C SER A 12 27.71 14.70 -21.99
N GLY A 13 27.14 14.12 -20.94
CA GLY A 13 27.89 13.48 -19.85
C GLY A 13 28.53 14.45 -18.85
N HIS A 14 28.15 15.73 -18.86
CA HIS A 14 28.55 16.72 -17.84
C HIS A 14 27.70 16.65 -16.58
N MET A 15 26.54 15.97 -16.64
CA MET A 15 25.71 15.66 -15.49
C MET A 15 25.34 14.17 -15.47
N ALA A 16 25.49 13.54 -14.31
CA ALA A 16 25.19 12.11 -14.14
C ALA A 16 24.53 11.86 -12.77
N LEU A 17 23.97 10.67 -12.60
CA LEU A 17 23.52 10.21 -11.29
C LEU A 17 24.67 9.54 -10.54
N PRO A 18 24.91 9.89 -9.27
CA PRO A 18 25.78 9.10 -8.43
C PRO A 18 25.27 7.66 -8.31
N GLU A 19 26.20 6.72 -8.21
CA GLU A 19 25.87 5.29 -8.17
C GLU A 19 25.02 4.90 -6.95
N PHE A 20 25.23 5.60 -5.83
CA PHE A 20 24.57 5.39 -4.55
C PHE A 20 23.09 5.76 -4.50
N GLN A 21 22.59 6.51 -5.46
CA GLN A 21 21.15 6.81 -5.48
C GLN A 21 20.36 5.52 -5.73
N ARG A 22 19.06 5.49 -5.42
CA ARG A 22 18.21 4.34 -5.75
C ARG A 22 17.72 4.38 -7.20
N GLY A 23 17.01 3.35 -7.63
CA GLY A 23 16.33 3.33 -8.94
C GLY A 23 15.31 4.47 -9.08
N TYR A 24 14.73 4.60 -10.27
CA TYR A 24 13.59 5.49 -10.47
C TYR A 24 12.34 4.89 -9.82
N VAL A 25 11.70 5.65 -8.93
CA VAL A 25 10.55 5.21 -8.12
C VAL A 25 9.36 6.15 -8.21
N TRP A 26 9.38 7.11 -9.15
CA TRP A 26 8.23 7.99 -9.33
C TRP A 26 7.14 7.33 -10.16
N ASN A 27 5.90 7.55 -9.75
CA ASN A 27 4.71 7.05 -10.43
C ASN A 27 4.21 8.04 -11.49
N ARG A 28 3.25 7.61 -12.32
CA ARG A 28 2.65 8.48 -13.34
C ARG A 28 2.00 9.73 -12.73
N GLU A 29 1.35 9.60 -11.58
CA GLU A 29 0.68 10.70 -10.90
C GLU A 29 1.67 11.79 -10.43
N GLN A 30 2.83 11.42 -9.93
CA GLN A 30 3.91 12.33 -9.53
C GLN A 30 4.50 13.03 -10.76
N VAL A 31 4.65 12.32 -11.88
CA VAL A 31 5.05 12.92 -13.16
C VAL A 31 3.99 13.93 -13.64
N ARG A 32 2.70 13.54 -13.60
CA ARG A 32 1.57 14.39 -13.98
C ARG A 32 1.49 15.65 -13.12
N ARG A 33 1.65 15.52 -11.80
CA ARG A 33 1.69 16.64 -10.85
C ARG A 33 2.90 17.55 -11.10
N LEU A 34 4.08 16.99 -11.39
CA LEU A 34 5.25 17.79 -11.75
C LEU A 34 4.97 18.65 -12.99
N PHE A 35 4.45 18.06 -14.07
CA PHE A 35 4.15 18.80 -15.30
C PHE A 35 3.03 19.83 -15.10
N THR A 36 2.02 19.51 -14.28
CA THR A 36 0.98 20.46 -13.89
C THR A 36 1.57 21.66 -13.16
N SER A 37 2.47 21.43 -12.19
CA SER A 37 3.16 22.50 -11.47
C SER A 37 4.03 23.34 -12.40
N LEU A 38 4.78 22.72 -13.32
CA LEU A 38 5.63 23.43 -14.29
C LEU A 38 4.80 24.30 -15.25
N TYR A 39 3.69 23.78 -15.75
CA TYR A 39 2.78 24.51 -16.62
C TYR A 39 2.15 25.72 -15.89
N LYS A 40 1.71 25.53 -14.64
CA LYS A 40 1.17 26.60 -13.78
C LYS A 40 2.24 27.52 -13.18
N ARG A 41 3.52 27.30 -13.48
CA ARG A 41 4.67 28.06 -12.92
C ARG A 41 4.75 28.02 -11.39
N HIS A 42 4.25 26.95 -10.78
CA HIS A 42 4.42 26.70 -9.35
C HIS A 42 5.86 26.26 -9.05
N PRO A 43 6.41 26.58 -7.86
CA PRO A 43 7.70 26.09 -7.44
C PRO A 43 7.75 24.55 -7.42
N VAL A 44 8.80 23.97 -8.01
CA VAL A 44 9.00 22.51 -8.04
C VAL A 44 10.22 22.07 -7.23
N GLY A 45 10.75 22.94 -6.38
CA GLY A 45 11.95 22.74 -5.56
C GLY A 45 13.27 23.04 -6.28
N SER A 46 14.36 23.13 -5.54
CA SER A 46 15.74 23.27 -6.06
C SER A 46 16.32 21.90 -6.43
N LEU A 47 17.48 21.88 -7.11
CA LEU A 47 18.31 20.71 -7.31
C LEU A 47 19.58 20.86 -6.48
N LEU A 48 20.07 19.76 -5.95
CA LEU A 48 21.38 19.71 -5.32
C LEU A 48 22.32 18.89 -6.20
N VAL A 49 23.48 19.44 -6.54
CA VAL A 49 24.49 18.75 -7.38
C VAL A 49 25.86 18.79 -6.71
N TRP A 50 26.65 17.74 -6.89
CA TRP A 50 28.05 17.68 -6.47
C TRP A 50 28.95 17.84 -7.68
N ALA A 51 29.74 18.92 -7.71
CA ALA A 51 30.70 19.16 -8.78
C ALA A 51 32.06 18.55 -8.41
N THR A 52 32.53 17.58 -9.20
CA THR A 52 33.76 16.83 -8.98
C THR A 52 34.51 16.55 -10.28
N GLU A 53 35.78 16.15 -10.20
CA GLU A 53 36.55 15.75 -11.38
C GLU A 53 36.07 14.37 -11.90
N SER A 54 35.91 14.25 -13.21
CA SER A 54 35.47 13.02 -13.90
C SER A 54 36.29 11.77 -13.55
N SER A 55 37.57 11.91 -13.23
CA SER A 55 38.45 10.80 -12.83
C SER A 55 38.15 10.21 -11.44
N GLY A 56 37.41 10.92 -10.59
CA GLY A 56 37.03 10.48 -9.24
C GLY A 56 35.51 10.31 -9.05
N ALA A 57 34.72 10.40 -10.12
CA ALA A 57 33.27 10.32 -10.07
C ALA A 57 32.79 8.89 -10.36
N SER A 58 32.24 8.20 -9.36
CA SER A 58 31.44 6.99 -9.62
C SER A 58 30.01 7.39 -9.99
N HIS A 59 29.52 6.91 -11.14
CA HIS A 59 28.21 7.26 -11.67
C HIS A 59 27.48 6.03 -12.20
N ARG A 60 26.16 6.15 -12.30
CA ARG A 60 25.30 5.05 -12.76
C ARG A 60 25.30 4.91 -14.29
N GLY A 61 25.37 3.67 -14.76
CA GLY A 61 25.13 3.25 -16.15
C GLY A 61 26.33 3.48 -17.07
N ASP A 62 26.28 2.91 -18.28
CA ASP A 62 27.40 2.88 -19.25
C ASP A 62 27.66 4.24 -19.96
N ALA A 63 27.18 5.35 -19.41
CA ALA A 63 27.41 6.67 -20.00
C ALA A 63 28.86 7.10 -19.81
N GLN A 64 29.56 7.50 -20.87
CA GLN A 64 30.89 8.06 -20.74
C GLN A 64 30.79 9.50 -20.21
N LEU A 65 31.44 9.76 -19.06
CA LEU A 65 31.52 11.10 -18.48
C LEU A 65 32.35 12.04 -19.37
N ALA A 66 31.97 13.31 -19.41
CA ALA A 66 32.76 14.34 -20.05
C ALA A 66 34.10 14.57 -19.30
N SER A 67 35.15 14.92 -20.03
CA SER A 67 36.44 15.26 -19.41
C SER A 67 36.35 16.58 -18.64
N GLY A 68 37.03 16.66 -17.50
CA GLY A 68 37.01 17.83 -16.62
C GLY A 68 36.06 17.67 -15.44
N ILE A 69 35.29 18.72 -15.13
CA ILE A 69 34.35 18.77 -14.00
C ILE A 69 32.98 18.23 -14.43
N VAL A 70 32.47 17.27 -13.68
CA VAL A 70 31.15 16.66 -13.84
C VAL A 70 30.27 16.98 -12.63
N LYS A 71 28.96 17.11 -12.86
CA LYS A 71 27.95 17.40 -11.83
C LYS A 71 27.16 16.13 -11.52
N LEU A 72 27.34 15.57 -10.34
CA LEU A 72 26.57 14.43 -9.86
C LEU A 72 25.29 14.93 -9.18
N LEU A 73 24.13 14.56 -9.70
CA LEU A 73 22.84 15.00 -9.19
C LEU A 73 22.53 14.32 -7.85
N LEU A 74 22.57 15.06 -6.75
CA LEU A 74 22.32 14.56 -5.39
C LEU A 74 20.83 14.61 -5.03
N ASP A 75 20.13 15.69 -5.35
CA ASP A 75 18.68 15.79 -5.13
C ASP A 75 17.96 16.19 -6.42
N GLY A 76 16.72 15.73 -6.57
CA GLY A 76 15.89 15.99 -7.74
C GLY A 76 16.06 14.96 -8.86
N GLN A 77 16.73 13.83 -8.59
CA GLN A 77 16.87 12.70 -9.52
C GLN A 77 15.55 12.36 -10.22
N GLN A 78 14.49 12.17 -9.44
CA GLN A 78 13.20 11.70 -9.96
C GLN A 78 12.53 12.77 -10.83
N ARG A 79 12.62 14.06 -10.44
CA ARG A 79 12.12 15.20 -11.21
C ARG A 79 12.83 15.32 -12.56
N ILE A 80 14.16 15.30 -12.54
CA ILE A 80 14.98 15.47 -13.75
C ILE A 80 14.86 14.26 -14.68
N THR A 81 14.79 13.04 -14.14
CA THR A 81 14.56 11.82 -14.94
C THR A 81 13.21 11.87 -15.64
N SER A 82 12.16 12.32 -14.95
CA SER A 82 10.82 12.49 -15.52
C SER A 82 10.80 13.54 -16.64
N LEU A 83 11.44 14.69 -16.41
CA LEU A 83 11.60 15.74 -17.42
C LEU A 83 12.36 15.24 -18.63
N TYR A 84 13.50 14.56 -18.43
CA TYR A 84 14.29 13.97 -19.50
C TYR A 84 13.45 13.00 -20.33
N GLY A 85 12.74 12.08 -19.64
CA GLY A 85 11.88 11.09 -20.26
C GLY A 85 10.79 11.68 -21.15
N VAL A 86 10.06 12.70 -20.67
CA VAL A 86 8.99 13.35 -21.43
C VAL A 86 9.55 14.23 -22.55
N LEU A 87 10.57 15.06 -22.30
CA LEU A 87 11.09 16.02 -23.27
C LEU A 87 11.89 15.34 -24.39
N ARG A 88 12.68 14.31 -24.08
CA ARG A 88 13.45 13.54 -25.08
C ARG A 88 12.65 12.38 -25.68
N GLY A 89 11.61 11.92 -25.00
CA GLY A 89 10.81 10.76 -25.39
C GLY A 89 11.54 9.42 -25.21
N ARG A 90 12.61 9.40 -24.42
CA ARG A 90 13.40 8.20 -24.09
C ARG A 90 14.01 8.36 -22.69
N PRO A 91 14.22 7.26 -21.94
CA PRO A 91 14.96 7.30 -20.69
C PRO A 91 16.41 7.81 -20.87
N PRO A 92 17.01 8.45 -19.84
CA PRO A 92 18.45 8.70 -19.82
C PRO A 92 19.24 7.40 -19.73
N LYS A 93 20.54 7.42 -20.10
CA LYS A 93 21.39 6.22 -20.10
C LYS A 93 21.56 5.57 -18.71
N PHE A 94 21.46 6.36 -17.65
CA PHE A 94 21.56 5.91 -16.26
C PHE A 94 20.20 5.43 -15.68
N PHE A 95 19.16 5.33 -16.51
CA PHE A 95 17.82 5.01 -16.04
C PHE A 95 17.73 3.55 -15.55
N ASP A 96 17.18 3.39 -14.35
CA ASP A 96 16.97 2.10 -13.70
C ASP A 96 15.55 2.07 -13.12
N GLY A 97 14.56 1.66 -13.94
CA GLY A 97 13.15 1.64 -13.57
C GLY A 97 12.23 1.33 -14.76
N ASN A 98 10.92 1.54 -14.59
CA ASN A 98 9.94 1.36 -15.66
C ASN A 98 9.82 2.62 -16.52
N ALA A 99 10.23 2.55 -17.79
CA ALA A 99 10.16 3.69 -18.70
C ALA A 99 8.71 4.13 -18.99
N GLN A 100 7.73 3.25 -18.79
CA GLN A 100 6.32 3.56 -18.96
C GLN A 100 5.77 4.56 -17.93
N SER A 101 6.54 4.91 -16.89
CA SER A 101 6.15 5.89 -15.87
C SER A 101 6.10 7.33 -16.37
N PHE A 102 6.79 7.66 -17.47
CA PHE A 102 6.82 9.02 -18.03
C PHE A 102 6.58 9.07 -19.56
N THR A 103 6.38 7.93 -20.23
CA THR A 103 6.02 7.93 -21.65
C THR A 103 4.52 8.06 -21.84
N GLY A 104 4.10 8.78 -22.89
CA GLY A 104 2.69 8.89 -23.24
C GLY A 104 1.95 9.94 -22.42
N LEU A 105 2.60 11.02 -22.00
CA LEU A 105 1.93 12.17 -21.39
C LEU A 105 1.26 13.04 -22.47
N TYR A 106 0.00 13.38 -22.26
CA TYR A 106 -0.83 14.22 -23.11
C TYR A 106 -1.34 15.42 -22.31
N PHE A 107 -1.70 16.49 -23.00
CA PHE A 107 -2.28 17.70 -22.43
C PHE A 107 -3.58 18.04 -23.15
N HIS A 108 -4.65 18.29 -22.39
CA HIS A 108 -5.94 18.71 -22.94
C HIS A 108 -5.98 20.23 -23.09
N LEU A 109 -6.16 20.72 -24.32
CA LEU A 109 -6.13 22.16 -24.60
C LEU A 109 -7.25 22.94 -23.94
N GLU A 110 -8.48 22.43 -23.86
CA GLU A 110 -9.58 23.13 -23.15
C GLU A 110 -9.47 23.06 -21.62
N LYS A 111 -9.31 21.85 -21.05
CA LYS A 111 -9.33 21.65 -19.59
C LYS A 111 -8.03 22.07 -18.89
N GLU A 112 -6.94 22.22 -19.62
CA GLU A 112 -5.60 22.51 -19.11
C GLU A 112 -5.06 21.43 -18.14
N GLU A 113 -5.39 20.18 -18.45
CA GLU A 113 -5.04 19.01 -17.64
C GLU A 113 -4.01 18.13 -18.37
N PHE A 114 -3.01 17.67 -17.62
CA PHE A 114 -2.10 16.63 -18.07
C PHE A 114 -2.69 15.27 -17.73
N GLU A 115 -2.65 14.32 -18.67
CA GLU A 115 -3.02 12.93 -18.43
C GLU A 115 -2.15 11.98 -19.26
N PHE A 116 -2.00 10.75 -18.80
CA PHE A 116 -1.33 9.72 -19.61
C PHE A 116 -2.29 9.14 -20.66
N TYR A 117 -1.74 8.68 -21.79
CA TYR A 117 -2.51 8.26 -22.95
C TYR A 117 -3.53 7.19 -22.59
N GLN A 118 -4.78 7.48 -22.90
CA GLN A 118 -5.90 6.56 -22.77
C GLN A 118 -6.68 6.54 -24.07
N PRO A 119 -6.66 5.41 -24.81
CA PRO A 119 -7.36 5.31 -26.09
C PRO A 119 -8.82 5.73 -26.02
N ILE A 120 -9.54 5.37 -24.94
CA ILE A 120 -10.97 5.66 -24.77
C ILE A 120 -11.22 7.17 -24.60
N LYS A 121 -10.38 7.87 -23.82
CA LYS A 121 -10.51 9.31 -23.55
C LYS A 121 -10.01 10.19 -24.70
N MET A 122 -9.01 9.72 -25.46
CA MET A 122 -8.19 10.59 -26.30
C MET A 122 -8.23 10.29 -27.80
N LYS A 123 -8.76 9.14 -28.25
CA LYS A 123 -8.68 8.74 -29.66
C LYS A 123 -9.47 9.65 -30.61
N ASP A 124 -10.65 10.09 -30.17
CA ASP A 124 -11.59 10.87 -30.99
C ASP A 124 -11.63 12.35 -30.62
N ASP A 125 -10.85 12.78 -29.62
CA ASP A 125 -10.77 14.17 -29.18
C ASP A 125 -9.46 14.83 -29.65
N PRO A 126 -9.52 15.76 -30.62
CA PRO A 126 -8.34 16.41 -31.20
C PRO A 126 -7.65 17.39 -30.24
N LEU A 127 -8.26 17.72 -29.09
CA LEU A 127 -7.71 18.63 -28.09
C LEU A 127 -6.68 17.97 -27.18
N TRP A 128 -6.53 16.64 -27.24
CA TRP A 128 -5.44 15.93 -26.58
C TRP A 128 -4.16 15.97 -27.40
N ILE A 129 -3.15 16.64 -26.84
CA ILE A 129 -1.88 16.87 -27.51
C ILE A 129 -0.79 16.07 -26.83
N GLY A 130 -0.11 15.21 -27.59
CA GLY A 130 1.04 14.46 -27.07
C GLY A 130 2.17 15.41 -26.69
N VAL A 131 2.47 15.51 -25.40
CA VAL A 131 3.41 16.49 -24.82
C VAL A 131 4.82 16.24 -25.35
N THR A 132 5.27 14.97 -25.37
CA THR A 132 6.56 14.58 -25.96
C THR A 132 6.65 14.94 -27.45
N ALA A 133 5.58 14.71 -28.22
CA ALA A 133 5.57 15.01 -29.65
C ALA A 133 5.63 16.53 -29.91
N LEU A 134 4.94 17.33 -29.09
CA LEU A 134 5.00 18.79 -29.15
C LEU A 134 6.42 19.29 -28.82
N LEU A 135 6.98 18.86 -27.68
CA LEU A 135 8.28 19.32 -27.20
C LEU A 135 9.43 18.93 -28.14
N LYS A 136 9.40 17.73 -28.73
CA LYS A 136 10.43 17.30 -29.70
C LYS A 136 10.41 18.09 -31.00
N ASN A 137 9.22 18.50 -31.46
CA ASN A 137 9.06 19.22 -32.72
C ASN A 137 9.07 20.75 -32.55
N GLY A 138 9.08 21.25 -31.31
CA GLY A 138 9.17 22.67 -30.98
C GLY A 138 8.13 23.52 -31.71
N ALA A 139 8.57 24.65 -32.26
CA ALA A 139 7.72 25.57 -33.02
C ALA A 139 7.06 24.93 -34.25
N THR A 140 7.72 23.96 -34.89
CA THR A 140 7.13 23.20 -36.02
C THR A 140 5.99 22.32 -35.53
N GLY A 141 6.15 21.69 -34.36
CA GLY A 141 5.11 20.92 -33.70
C GLY A 141 3.88 21.77 -33.38
N LEU A 142 4.10 22.95 -32.80
CA LEU A 142 3.04 23.93 -32.53
C LEU A 142 2.31 24.31 -33.83
N GLY A 143 3.04 24.65 -34.89
CA GLY A 143 2.45 24.99 -36.19
C GLY A 143 1.59 23.87 -36.77
N ASN A 144 2.05 22.62 -36.67
CA ASN A 144 1.30 21.45 -37.14
C ASN A 144 -0.01 21.24 -36.36
N TYR A 145 0.01 21.40 -35.03
CA TYR A 145 -1.20 21.29 -34.22
C TYR A 145 -2.17 22.44 -34.48
N VAL A 146 -1.67 23.67 -34.60
CA VAL A 146 -2.50 24.84 -34.94
C VAL A 146 -3.16 24.66 -36.31
N ALA A 147 -2.43 24.17 -37.31
CA ALA A 147 -2.97 23.88 -38.63
C ALA A 147 -4.06 22.80 -38.58
N LYS A 148 -3.85 21.74 -37.80
CA LYS A 148 -4.84 20.66 -37.60
C LYS A 148 -6.11 21.16 -36.91
N LEU A 149 -5.98 21.97 -35.85
CA LEU A 149 -7.11 22.54 -35.12
C LEU A 149 -7.89 23.55 -35.98
N SER A 150 -7.22 24.25 -36.89
CA SER A 150 -7.85 25.21 -37.81
C SER A 150 -8.70 24.55 -38.91
N GLN A 151 -8.56 23.24 -39.12
CA GLN A 151 -9.39 22.50 -40.08
C GLN A 151 -10.78 22.18 -39.53
N ASP A 152 -10.96 22.24 -38.20
CA ASP A 152 -12.25 22.04 -37.55
C ASP A 152 -12.95 23.39 -37.34
N PRO A 153 -14.06 23.68 -38.06
CA PRO A 153 -14.78 24.94 -37.94
C PRO A 153 -15.25 25.27 -36.52
N SER A 154 -15.47 24.25 -35.67
CA SER A 154 -15.93 24.44 -34.28
C SER A 154 -14.83 24.97 -33.35
N LEU A 155 -13.55 24.74 -33.71
CA LEU A 155 -12.40 25.10 -32.87
C LEU A 155 -11.73 26.40 -33.31
N VAL A 156 -11.95 26.88 -34.55
CA VAL A 156 -11.30 28.08 -35.13
C VAL A 156 -11.37 29.29 -34.21
N ALA A 157 -12.50 29.50 -33.52
CA ALA A 157 -12.69 30.63 -32.61
C ALA A 157 -11.73 30.62 -31.40
N LYS A 158 -11.24 29.44 -30.99
CA LYS A 158 -10.34 29.24 -29.83
C LYS A 158 -8.91 28.88 -30.23
N VAL A 159 -8.60 28.77 -31.54
CA VAL A 159 -7.25 28.39 -32.01
C VAL A 159 -6.15 29.31 -31.46
N GLY A 160 -6.41 30.62 -31.35
CA GLY A 160 -5.45 31.56 -30.76
C GLY A 160 -5.14 31.27 -29.29
N GLU A 161 -6.16 30.93 -28.50
CA GLU A 161 -6.03 30.55 -27.09
C GLU A 161 -5.26 29.23 -26.96
N TYR A 162 -5.60 28.23 -27.77
CA TYR A 162 -4.91 26.94 -27.81
C TYR A 162 -3.45 27.07 -28.24
N ALA A 163 -3.14 27.93 -29.22
CA ALA A 163 -1.76 28.23 -29.59
C ALA A 163 -0.97 28.84 -28.42
N GLY A 164 -1.59 29.71 -27.63
CA GLY A 164 -1.03 30.23 -26.38
C GLY A 164 -0.69 29.12 -25.38
N ARG A 165 -1.65 28.21 -25.12
CA ARG A 165 -1.44 27.06 -24.22
C ARG A 165 -0.32 26.12 -24.70
N LEU A 166 -0.28 25.82 -26.00
CA LEU A 166 0.82 25.06 -26.61
C LEU A 166 2.18 25.76 -26.42
N SER A 167 2.21 27.08 -26.57
CA SER A 167 3.42 27.87 -26.31
C SER A 167 3.84 27.81 -24.83
N THR A 168 2.90 27.79 -23.89
CA THR A 168 3.19 27.63 -22.46
C THR A 168 3.85 26.28 -22.17
N ILE A 169 3.37 25.20 -22.79
CA ILE A 169 3.98 23.86 -22.66
C ILE A 169 5.39 23.86 -23.25
N LEU A 170 5.60 24.44 -24.44
CA LEU A 170 6.94 24.58 -25.02
C LEU A 170 7.87 25.36 -24.09
N GLY A 171 7.37 26.38 -23.42
CA GLY A 171 8.12 27.18 -22.45
C GLY A 171 8.53 26.44 -21.17
N ILE A 172 8.16 25.16 -20.98
CA ILE A 172 8.64 24.33 -19.87
C ILE A 172 10.16 24.06 -20.00
N SER A 173 10.68 23.93 -21.22
CA SER A 173 12.13 23.72 -21.44
C SER A 173 12.97 24.92 -20.97
N GLU A 174 12.37 26.10 -20.95
CA GLU A 174 13.04 27.37 -20.61
C GLU A 174 12.90 27.74 -19.13
N ILE A 175 12.22 26.90 -18.32
CA ILE A 175 12.09 27.13 -16.88
C ILE A 175 13.46 27.06 -16.23
N ASN A 176 13.77 28.08 -15.41
CA ASN A 176 14.97 28.08 -14.59
C ASN A 176 14.71 27.36 -13.27
N LEU A 177 15.45 26.27 -13.03
CA LEU A 177 15.52 25.61 -11.73
C LEU A 177 16.71 26.15 -10.94
N HIS A 178 16.51 26.38 -9.65
CA HIS A 178 17.59 26.71 -8.74
C HIS A 178 18.47 25.47 -8.53
N VAL A 179 19.78 25.61 -8.72
CA VAL A 179 20.75 24.51 -8.59
C VAL A 179 21.79 24.94 -7.56
N GLU A 180 21.80 24.26 -6.42
CA GLU A 180 22.84 24.41 -5.42
C GLU A 180 23.98 23.44 -5.71
N GLU A 181 25.21 23.96 -5.73
CA GLU A 181 26.39 23.19 -6.06
C GLU A 181 27.24 22.96 -4.80
N VAL A 182 27.44 21.69 -4.46
CA VAL A 182 28.43 21.26 -3.48
C VAL A 182 29.77 21.15 -4.21
N THR A 183 30.73 21.97 -3.80
CA THR A 183 32.09 22.02 -4.35
C THR A 183 33.12 21.98 -3.23
N GLY A 184 34.31 21.44 -3.49
CA GLY A 184 35.43 21.43 -2.54
C GLY A 184 36.17 20.09 -2.57
N LYS A 185 37.50 20.12 -2.43
CA LYS A 185 38.34 18.89 -2.43
C LYS A 185 38.09 18.02 -1.19
N GLU A 186 37.56 18.63 -0.13
CA GLU A 186 37.17 18.00 1.13
C GLU A 186 35.79 17.33 1.08
N LYS A 187 35.00 17.55 0.02
CA LYS A 187 33.68 16.94 -0.16
C LYS A 187 33.85 15.52 -0.69
N THR A 188 34.19 14.60 0.20
CA THR A 188 34.26 13.16 -0.09
C THR A 188 32.86 12.56 -0.30
N ILE A 189 32.79 11.34 -0.83
CA ILE A 189 31.54 10.60 -1.01
C ILE A 189 30.77 10.50 0.32
N ASP A 190 31.45 10.24 1.44
CA ASP A 190 30.81 10.15 2.76
C ASP A 190 30.09 11.44 3.17
N VAL A 191 30.77 12.59 3.03
CA VAL A 191 30.19 13.91 3.32
C VAL A 191 28.99 14.19 2.41
N VAL A 192 29.09 13.79 1.15
CA VAL A 192 28.01 13.96 0.17
C VAL A 192 26.78 13.11 0.51
N VAL A 193 26.99 11.88 0.98
CA VAL A 193 25.90 11.00 1.45
C VAL A 193 25.26 11.56 2.73
N GLU A 194 26.04 12.14 3.64
CA GLU A 194 25.50 12.82 4.82
C GLU A 194 24.65 14.05 4.45
N ILE A 195 25.15 14.91 3.55
CA ILE A 195 24.40 16.05 3.04
C ILE A 195 23.10 15.59 2.38
N PHE A 196 23.16 14.53 1.56
CA PHE A 196 21.99 13.95 0.92
C PHE A 196 20.94 13.51 1.96
N ASN A 197 21.37 12.83 3.03
CA ASN A 197 20.46 12.35 4.08
C ASN A 197 19.84 13.49 4.89
N ALA A 198 20.62 14.54 5.19
CA ALA A 198 20.13 15.71 5.90
C ALA A 198 19.01 16.43 5.11
N VAL A 199 19.23 16.60 3.80
CA VAL A 199 18.28 17.27 2.89
C VAL A 199 17.03 16.42 2.64
N ASN A 200 17.15 15.09 2.58
CA ASN A 200 16.05 14.17 2.30
C ASN A 200 15.29 13.66 3.53
N SER A 201 15.56 14.21 4.73
CA SER A 201 14.92 13.80 5.99
C SER A 201 13.39 14.00 6.02
N GLY A 202 12.86 14.92 5.20
CA GLY A 202 11.41 15.13 5.02
C GLY A 202 10.80 14.49 3.76
N GLY A 203 11.61 13.81 2.93
CA GLY A 203 11.20 13.14 1.69
C GLY A 203 11.18 11.61 1.82
N THR A 204 11.12 10.90 0.70
CA THR A 204 11.30 9.44 0.73
C THR A 204 12.76 9.11 1.03
N THR A 205 13.04 8.66 2.24
CA THR A 205 14.39 8.33 2.70
C THR A 205 14.98 7.16 1.93
N LEU A 206 16.31 7.15 1.76
CA LEU A 206 17.02 5.94 1.31
C LEU A 206 16.91 4.89 2.41
N SER A 207 16.73 3.62 2.03
CA SER A 207 16.76 2.55 3.00
C SER A 207 18.19 2.40 3.57
N LYS A 208 18.32 1.78 4.75
CA LYS A 208 19.65 1.43 5.28
C LYS A 208 20.44 0.54 4.31
N GLY A 209 19.74 -0.32 3.56
CA GLY A 209 20.33 -1.15 2.51
C GLY A 209 20.82 -0.34 1.31
N ASP A 210 20.08 0.69 0.88
CA ASP A 210 20.51 1.59 -0.19
C ASP A 210 21.80 2.32 0.18
N LEU A 211 21.91 2.81 1.43
CA LEU A 211 23.12 3.45 1.95
C LEU A 211 24.31 2.51 2.07
N ALA A 212 24.07 1.23 2.36
CA ALA A 212 25.13 0.23 2.41
C ALA A 212 25.60 -0.14 0.99
N LEU A 213 24.66 -0.37 0.07
CA LEU A 213 24.96 -0.65 -1.33
C LEU A 213 25.71 0.51 -2.00
N ALA A 214 25.31 1.74 -1.69
CA ALA A 214 25.98 2.96 -2.10
C ALA A 214 27.47 2.99 -1.81
N LYS A 215 27.84 2.67 -0.57
CA LYS A 215 29.24 2.64 -0.13
C LYS A 215 30.01 1.50 -0.77
N ILE A 216 29.38 0.33 -0.91
CA ILE A 216 29.97 -0.79 -1.66
C ILE A 216 30.26 -0.39 -3.10
N CYS A 217 29.31 0.28 -3.76
CA CYS A 217 29.43 0.72 -5.14
C CYS A 217 30.55 1.76 -5.33
N ALA A 218 30.81 2.60 -4.33
CA ALA A 218 31.94 3.54 -4.37
C ALA A 218 33.31 2.84 -4.46
N GLU A 219 33.48 1.67 -3.85
CA GLU A 219 34.70 0.86 -3.98
C GLU A 219 34.62 -0.18 -5.11
N TRP A 220 33.42 -0.64 -5.44
CA TRP A 220 33.14 -1.68 -6.41
C TRP A 220 31.94 -1.31 -7.31
N PRO A 221 32.17 -0.54 -8.39
CA PRO A 221 31.09 -0.05 -9.25
C PRO A 221 30.26 -1.15 -9.95
N GLU A 222 30.81 -2.35 -10.11
CA GLU A 222 30.07 -3.45 -10.75
C GLU A 222 29.20 -4.26 -9.76
N ALA A 223 29.21 -3.92 -8.46
CA ALA A 223 28.54 -4.69 -7.41
C ALA A 223 27.03 -4.82 -7.65
N ARG A 224 26.37 -3.71 -7.98
CA ARG A 224 24.92 -3.66 -8.21
C ARG A 224 24.50 -4.55 -9.37
N ASP A 225 25.23 -4.51 -10.48
CA ASP A 225 24.92 -5.30 -11.67
C ASP A 225 25.16 -6.79 -11.44
N ARG A 226 26.22 -7.15 -10.71
CA ARG A 226 26.47 -8.53 -10.26
C ARG A 226 25.33 -9.06 -9.38
N MET A 227 24.84 -8.26 -8.43
CA MET A 227 23.70 -8.62 -7.59
C MET A 227 22.42 -8.79 -8.40
N LYS A 228 22.12 -7.87 -9.33
CA LYS A 228 20.96 -7.98 -10.24
C LYS A 228 21.03 -9.22 -11.13
N LEU A 229 22.21 -9.58 -11.60
CA LEU A 229 22.40 -10.80 -12.39
C LEU A 229 22.05 -12.06 -11.57
N ALA A 230 22.41 -12.11 -10.29
CA ALA A 230 22.03 -13.20 -9.40
C ALA A 230 20.51 -13.25 -9.17
N LEU A 231 19.88 -12.11 -8.89
CA LEU A 231 18.43 -11.98 -8.74
C LEU A 231 17.68 -12.46 -9.99
N ALA A 232 18.13 -12.03 -11.18
CA ALA A 232 17.57 -12.48 -12.46
C ALA A 232 17.76 -13.98 -12.70
N GLY A 233 18.79 -14.60 -12.10
CA GLY A 233 18.99 -16.03 -12.09
C GLY A 233 17.89 -16.77 -11.33
N TRP A 234 17.53 -16.30 -10.12
CA TRP A 234 16.45 -16.87 -9.32
C TRP A 234 15.06 -16.61 -9.90
N ALA A 235 14.84 -15.45 -10.52
CA ALA A 235 13.57 -15.12 -11.17
C ALA A 235 13.22 -16.10 -12.32
N LYS A 236 14.23 -16.67 -13.01
CA LYS A 236 14.02 -17.72 -14.03
C LYS A 236 13.48 -19.03 -13.46
N SER A 237 13.64 -19.24 -12.16
CA SER A 237 13.12 -20.38 -11.40
C SER A 237 11.93 -19.98 -10.54
N ASP A 238 11.22 -18.91 -10.93
CA ASP A 238 10.03 -18.38 -10.25
C ASP A 238 10.24 -17.92 -8.79
N TYR A 239 11.48 -17.62 -8.39
CA TYR A 239 11.78 -16.99 -7.10
C TYR A 239 12.11 -15.50 -7.27
N HIS A 240 11.36 -14.62 -6.60
CA HIS A 240 11.49 -13.17 -6.76
C HIS A 240 11.97 -12.53 -5.44
N PHE A 241 13.18 -12.00 -5.47
CA PHE A 241 13.81 -11.30 -4.35
C PHE A 241 14.26 -9.91 -4.77
N ASP A 242 14.43 -9.02 -3.80
CA ASP A 242 14.94 -7.66 -4.01
C ASP A 242 16.43 -7.53 -3.62
N LEU A 243 16.99 -6.35 -3.90
CA LEU A 243 18.39 -6.04 -3.59
C LEU A 243 18.65 -5.95 -2.09
N ASP A 244 17.70 -5.45 -1.29
CA ASP A 244 17.88 -5.29 0.16
C ASP A 244 17.96 -6.66 0.85
N TRP A 245 17.11 -7.60 0.44
CA TRP A 245 17.13 -8.99 0.87
C TRP A 245 18.46 -9.67 0.52
N LEU A 246 18.95 -9.53 -0.72
CA LEU A 246 20.23 -10.12 -1.12
C LEU A 246 21.38 -9.48 -0.34
N LEU A 247 21.38 -8.14 -0.20
CA LEU A 247 22.39 -7.43 0.56
C LEU A 247 22.39 -7.86 2.03
N ARG A 248 21.22 -8.16 2.60
CA ARG A 248 21.12 -8.69 3.97
C ARG A 248 21.76 -10.06 4.09
N ASN A 249 21.55 -10.97 3.14
CA ASN A 249 22.26 -12.26 3.12
C ASN A 249 23.79 -12.08 3.04
N ILE A 250 24.26 -11.14 2.22
CA ILE A 250 25.69 -10.81 2.11
C ILE A 250 26.21 -10.28 3.44
N ASN A 251 25.44 -9.38 4.07
CA ASN A 251 25.81 -8.80 5.35
C ASN A 251 25.94 -9.88 6.42
N THR A 252 24.94 -10.75 6.58
CA THR A 252 25.01 -11.82 7.60
C THR A 252 26.20 -12.74 7.36
N VAL A 253 26.55 -13.04 6.11
CA VAL A 253 27.72 -13.86 5.76
C VAL A 253 29.06 -13.18 6.06
N ILE A 254 29.14 -11.85 5.96
CA ILE A 254 30.38 -11.08 6.19
C ILE A 254 30.54 -10.70 7.66
N THR A 255 29.48 -10.19 8.29
CA THR A 255 29.53 -9.54 9.60
C THR A 255 28.93 -10.39 10.71
N GLY A 256 28.06 -11.34 10.38
CA GLY A 256 27.26 -12.08 11.37
C GLY A 256 26.06 -11.29 11.91
N GLU A 257 25.72 -10.16 11.28
CA GLU A 257 24.61 -9.30 11.69
C GLU A 257 23.69 -8.98 10.51
N ALA A 258 22.40 -8.79 10.79
CA ALA A 258 21.42 -8.34 9.82
C ALA A 258 21.50 -6.84 9.58
N LYS A 259 21.80 -6.06 10.63
CA LYS A 259 21.91 -4.60 10.55
C LYS A 259 23.15 -4.20 9.74
N PHE A 260 22.97 -3.27 8.81
CA PHE A 260 24.05 -2.79 7.93
C PHE A 260 25.10 -1.89 8.62
N GLN A 261 25.21 -1.96 9.95
CA GLN A 261 26.09 -1.09 10.74
C GLN A 261 27.56 -1.28 10.40
N PHE A 262 28.01 -2.49 10.03
CA PHE A 262 29.43 -2.77 9.80
C PHE A 262 29.79 -2.99 8.32
N LEU A 263 28.79 -3.17 7.45
CA LEU A 263 29.03 -3.46 6.03
C LEU A 263 29.74 -2.32 5.29
N HIS A 264 29.62 -1.09 5.79
CA HIS A 264 30.25 0.09 5.19
C HIS A 264 31.78 0.12 5.27
N ASN A 265 32.39 -0.70 6.12
CA ASN A 265 33.85 -0.81 6.25
C ASN A 265 34.43 -2.00 5.46
N ALA A 266 33.59 -2.73 4.73
CA ALA A 266 34.00 -3.91 4.00
C ALA A 266 34.67 -3.53 2.67
N THR A 267 35.86 -4.07 2.42
CA THR A 267 36.60 -3.85 1.17
C THR A 267 35.89 -4.52 0.00
N LYS A 268 36.11 -4.02 -1.23
CA LYS A 268 35.69 -4.71 -2.47
C LYS A 268 35.91 -6.23 -2.45
N ALA A 269 37.11 -6.68 -2.06
CA ALA A 269 37.46 -8.10 -2.05
C ALA A 269 36.58 -8.91 -1.07
N ASN A 270 36.31 -8.36 0.12
CA ASN A 270 35.46 -9.01 1.11
C ASN A 270 34.00 -9.08 0.65
N VAL A 271 33.50 -8.01 0.01
CA VAL A 271 32.12 -7.96 -0.48
C VAL A 271 31.91 -8.88 -1.69
N GLU A 272 32.87 -8.95 -2.61
CA GLU A 272 32.80 -9.87 -3.76
C GLU A 272 32.85 -11.34 -3.31
N ASP A 273 33.72 -11.68 -2.36
CA ASP A 273 33.75 -13.01 -1.76
C ASP A 273 32.43 -13.33 -1.02
N GLY A 274 31.95 -12.41 -0.19
CA GLY A 274 30.67 -12.54 0.53
C GLY A 274 29.48 -12.74 -0.41
N LEU A 275 29.43 -12.01 -1.54
CA LEU A 275 28.42 -12.21 -2.58
C LEU A 275 28.48 -13.62 -3.17
N ASN A 276 29.67 -14.09 -3.56
CA ASN A 276 29.85 -15.41 -4.16
C ASN A 276 29.45 -16.54 -3.19
N ARG A 277 29.85 -16.42 -1.92
CA ARG A 277 29.45 -17.36 -0.86
C ARG A 277 27.94 -17.33 -0.62
N SER A 278 27.35 -16.14 -0.55
CA SER A 278 25.90 -15.98 -0.39
C SER A 278 25.13 -16.61 -1.53
N ILE A 279 25.48 -16.36 -2.79
CA ILE A 279 24.80 -16.95 -3.96
C ILE A 279 24.87 -18.49 -3.90
N LYS A 280 26.06 -19.04 -3.64
CA LYS A 280 26.25 -20.49 -3.52
C LYS A 280 25.36 -21.09 -2.44
N THR A 281 25.34 -20.46 -1.27
CA THR A 281 24.60 -20.97 -0.11
C THR A 281 23.09 -20.76 -0.26
N ILE A 282 22.64 -19.64 -0.81
CA ILE A 282 21.23 -19.40 -1.16
C ILE A 282 20.73 -20.50 -2.11
N ASN A 283 21.50 -20.83 -3.15
CA ASN A 283 21.15 -21.93 -4.06
C ASN A 283 21.00 -23.26 -3.30
N GLN A 284 21.87 -23.55 -2.34
CA GLN A 284 21.76 -24.74 -1.50
C GLN A 284 20.52 -24.72 -0.60
N VAL A 285 20.20 -23.59 0.02
CA VAL A 285 18.98 -23.41 0.84
C VAL A 285 17.74 -23.60 -0.01
N LEU A 286 17.65 -22.95 -1.18
CA LEU A 286 16.51 -23.08 -2.08
C LEU A 286 16.36 -24.51 -2.63
N ASN A 287 17.47 -25.19 -2.95
CA ASN A 287 17.44 -26.60 -3.35
C ASN A 287 16.97 -27.52 -2.23
N MET A 288 17.37 -27.24 -0.99
CA MET A 288 16.94 -28.00 0.19
C MET A 288 15.45 -27.79 0.47
N ILE A 289 14.97 -26.55 0.41
CA ILE A 289 13.56 -26.18 0.56
C ILE A 289 12.72 -26.82 -0.57
N ASN A 290 13.08 -26.64 -1.83
CA ASN A 290 12.36 -27.25 -2.95
C ASN A 290 12.41 -28.79 -2.89
N GLY A 291 13.59 -29.36 -2.68
CA GLY A 291 13.80 -30.81 -2.70
C GLY A 291 13.10 -31.56 -1.57
N ARG A 292 13.13 -31.04 -0.34
CA ARG A 292 12.56 -31.69 0.85
C ARG A 292 11.14 -31.23 1.18
N LEU A 293 10.81 -29.97 0.92
CA LEU A 293 9.51 -29.36 1.25
C LEU A 293 8.60 -29.17 0.03
N GLY A 294 9.13 -29.26 -1.19
CA GLY A 294 8.34 -29.06 -2.41
C GLY A 294 7.95 -27.61 -2.69
N LEU A 295 8.46 -26.63 -1.91
CA LEU A 295 8.21 -25.20 -2.08
C LEU A 295 9.09 -24.66 -3.21
N ASP A 296 8.52 -24.56 -4.40
CA ASP A 296 9.24 -24.44 -5.67
C ASP A 296 9.15 -23.08 -6.36
N HIS A 297 8.43 -22.12 -5.78
CA HIS A 297 8.27 -20.77 -6.32
C HIS A 297 7.91 -19.74 -5.24
N ASP A 298 7.92 -18.47 -5.61
CA ASP A 298 7.81 -17.33 -4.70
C ASP A 298 6.53 -17.30 -3.85
N GLN A 299 5.37 -17.59 -4.44
CA GLN A 299 4.07 -17.49 -3.77
C GLN A 299 3.89 -18.48 -2.62
N VAL A 300 4.58 -19.62 -2.68
CA VAL A 300 4.56 -20.66 -1.63
C VAL A 300 5.82 -20.63 -0.77
N LEU A 301 6.82 -19.80 -1.13
CA LEU A 301 8.01 -19.57 -0.31
C LEU A 301 7.72 -18.54 0.79
N PHE A 302 6.96 -18.98 1.80
CA PHE A 302 6.80 -18.22 3.03
C PHE A 302 8.08 -18.20 3.88
N GLY A 303 8.22 -17.20 4.76
CA GLY A 303 9.38 -17.10 5.65
C GLY A 303 10.70 -16.69 4.98
N LYS A 304 10.68 -15.93 3.88
CA LYS A 304 11.89 -15.48 3.13
C LYS A 304 12.97 -14.83 4.03
N PHE A 305 12.58 -14.22 5.14
CA PHE A 305 13.49 -13.59 6.10
C PHE A 305 14.19 -14.56 7.08
N ALA A 306 13.80 -15.83 7.08
CA ALA A 306 14.57 -16.90 7.73
C ALA A 306 15.82 -17.28 6.93
N ILE A 307 15.81 -17.07 5.60
CA ILE A 307 16.90 -17.47 4.70
C ILE A 307 18.25 -16.83 5.07
N PRO A 308 18.35 -15.53 5.43
CA PRO A 308 19.60 -14.94 5.92
C PRO A 308 20.24 -15.67 7.11
N VAL A 309 19.43 -16.21 8.04
CA VAL A 309 19.91 -17.02 9.17
C VAL A 309 20.41 -18.38 8.67
N MET A 310 19.63 -19.05 7.81
CA MET A 310 20.02 -20.34 7.21
C MET A 310 21.32 -20.21 6.41
N VAL A 311 21.44 -19.15 5.61
CA VAL A 311 22.60 -18.85 4.78
C VAL A 311 23.84 -18.60 5.63
N HIS A 312 23.72 -17.82 6.70
CA HIS A 312 24.82 -17.64 7.66
C HIS A 312 25.24 -18.98 8.30
N TYR A 313 24.27 -19.77 8.78
CA TYR A 313 24.54 -21.07 9.40
C TYR A 313 25.29 -22.03 8.46
N LEU A 314 24.78 -22.19 7.24
CA LEU A 314 25.36 -23.06 6.21
C LEU A 314 26.74 -22.58 5.78
N ASP A 315 26.94 -21.27 5.62
CA ASP A 315 28.23 -20.71 5.26
C ASP A 315 29.30 -21.00 6.33
N ARG A 316 28.97 -20.82 7.62
CA ARG A 316 29.88 -21.16 8.73
C ARG A 316 30.14 -22.66 8.87
N ARG A 317 29.18 -23.49 8.48
CA ARG A 317 29.34 -24.94 8.30
C ARG A 317 30.08 -25.31 7.00
N LYS A 318 30.58 -24.33 6.23
CA LYS A 318 31.27 -24.53 4.94
C LYS A 318 30.43 -25.31 3.91
N ALA A 319 29.13 -25.06 3.89
CA ALA A 319 28.15 -25.73 3.04
C ALA A 319 28.01 -27.25 3.29
N GLN A 320 28.46 -27.74 4.44
CA GLN A 320 28.39 -29.15 4.82
C GLN A 320 27.36 -29.33 5.94
N LEU A 321 26.25 -30.00 5.63
CA LEU A 321 25.28 -30.50 6.59
C LEU A 321 25.07 -31.99 6.33
N ASP A 322 24.89 -32.77 7.39
CA ASP A 322 24.31 -34.10 7.24
C ASP A 322 22.78 -34.02 7.11
N ALA A 323 22.15 -35.15 6.81
CA ALA A 323 20.70 -35.20 6.61
C ALA A 323 19.92 -34.77 7.87
N THR A 324 20.44 -35.04 9.06
CA THR A 324 19.79 -34.73 10.34
C THR A 324 19.86 -33.25 10.66
N GLU A 325 21.02 -32.61 10.49
CA GLU A 325 21.15 -31.16 10.63
C GLU A 325 20.33 -30.43 9.56
N SER A 326 20.30 -30.96 8.33
CA SER A 326 19.50 -30.41 7.23
C SER A 326 18.01 -30.43 7.55
N ASP A 327 17.46 -31.57 7.98
CA ASP A 327 16.03 -31.70 8.30
C ASP A 327 15.66 -30.88 9.55
N LYS A 328 16.55 -30.79 10.54
CA LYS A 328 16.35 -29.95 11.73
C LYS A 328 16.37 -28.45 11.43
N LEU A 329 17.20 -28.02 10.47
CA LEU A 329 17.20 -26.63 9.98
C LEU A 329 15.91 -26.32 9.22
N LEU A 330 15.41 -27.26 8.41
CA LEU A 330 14.12 -27.12 7.72
C LEU A 330 12.93 -27.11 8.69
N PHE A 331 12.99 -27.90 9.76
CA PHE A 331 12.00 -27.86 10.84
C PHE A 331 11.94 -26.45 11.45
N TRP A 332 13.09 -25.88 11.80
CA TRP A 332 13.14 -24.50 12.32
C TRP A 332 12.61 -23.49 11.31
N PHE A 333 13.00 -23.61 10.03
CA PHE A 333 12.51 -22.75 8.95
C PHE A 333 10.97 -22.76 8.87
N LEU A 334 10.35 -23.95 8.79
CA LEU A 334 8.91 -24.08 8.72
C LEU A 334 8.21 -23.50 9.94
N GLN A 335 8.69 -23.83 11.14
CA GLN A 335 8.11 -23.33 12.39
C GLN A 335 8.23 -21.80 12.46
N SER A 336 9.37 -21.22 12.06
CA SER A 336 9.54 -19.77 12.01
C SER A 336 8.57 -19.08 11.03
N ALA A 337 8.29 -19.74 9.90
CA ALA A 337 7.42 -19.22 8.84
C ALA A 337 5.94 -19.34 9.22
N MET A 338 5.51 -20.49 9.75
CA MET A 338 4.13 -20.75 10.20
C MET A 338 3.67 -19.75 11.26
N TRP A 339 4.57 -19.39 12.17
CA TRP A 339 4.26 -18.49 13.29
C TRP A 339 4.57 -17.02 12.97
N GLY A 340 5.05 -16.70 11.77
CA GLY A 340 5.31 -15.31 11.38
C GLY A 340 6.45 -14.65 12.17
N ARG A 341 7.48 -15.40 12.56
CA ARG A 341 8.60 -14.91 13.41
C ARG A 341 9.23 -13.59 12.93
N PHE A 342 9.23 -13.35 11.62
CA PHE A 342 9.89 -12.20 10.99
C PHE A 342 8.94 -11.09 10.52
N SER A 343 7.64 -11.14 10.85
CA SER A 343 6.65 -10.16 10.35
C SER A 343 6.69 -8.80 11.03
N GLY A 344 7.33 -8.68 12.20
CA GLY A 344 7.50 -7.43 12.94
C GLY A 344 8.92 -6.84 12.82
N SER A 345 9.71 -6.97 13.88
CA SER A 345 11.09 -6.44 13.94
C SER A 345 12.12 -7.34 13.24
N THR A 346 12.02 -7.46 11.90
CA THR A 346 12.82 -8.40 11.09
C THR A 346 14.31 -8.37 11.40
N GLU A 347 14.95 -7.18 11.39
CA GLU A 347 16.41 -7.05 11.66
C GLU A 347 16.79 -7.57 13.05
N SER A 348 16.07 -7.13 14.08
CA SER A 348 16.35 -7.51 15.47
C SER A 348 16.13 -9.01 15.71
N VAL A 349 15.12 -9.60 15.08
CA VAL A 349 14.84 -11.04 15.22
C VAL A 349 15.91 -11.87 14.49
N ILE A 350 16.34 -11.44 13.30
CA ILE A 350 17.47 -12.09 12.61
C ILE A 350 18.73 -12.00 13.47
N ASP A 351 19.07 -10.83 14.03
CA ASP A 351 20.25 -10.68 14.91
C ASP A 351 20.19 -11.60 16.13
N GLN A 352 19.01 -11.75 16.75
CA GLN A 352 18.82 -12.69 17.87
C GLN A 352 19.06 -14.14 17.44
N ASP A 353 18.53 -14.53 16.28
CA ASP A 353 18.69 -15.88 15.74
C ASP A 353 20.15 -16.16 15.33
N LEU A 354 20.84 -15.18 14.74
CA LEU A 354 22.26 -15.26 14.42
C LEU A 354 23.12 -15.45 15.69
N ALA A 355 22.80 -14.73 16.76
CA ALA A 355 23.47 -14.91 18.06
C ALA A 355 23.26 -16.33 18.62
N ALA A 356 22.07 -16.91 18.45
CA ALA A 356 21.80 -18.28 18.91
C ALA A 356 22.66 -19.35 18.20
N ILE A 357 23.08 -19.07 16.95
CA ILE A 357 23.94 -19.93 16.13
C ILE A 357 25.40 -19.46 16.07
N GLU A 358 25.83 -18.54 16.94
CA GLU A 358 27.22 -18.10 16.99
C GLU A 358 28.17 -19.27 17.34
N ASP A 359 27.78 -20.09 18.31
CA ASP A 359 28.30 -21.44 18.46
C ASP A 359 27.48 -22.38 17.57
N LEU A 360 28.14 -23.14 16.70
CA LEU A 360 27.45 -24.07 15.81
C LEU A 360 27.02 -25.34 16.54
N ASN A 361 27.69 -25.70 17.65
CA ASN A 361 27.36 -26.88 18.42
C ASN A 361 26.06 -26.62 19.22
N GLY A 362 25.01 -27.39 18.90
CA GLY A 362 23.68 -27.18 19.47
C GLY A 362 23.03 -25.85 19.05
N GLY A 363 23.53 -25.17 17.99
CA GLY A 363 22.95 -23.91 17.52
C GLY A 363 21.49 -24.05 17.08
N LEU A 364 21.17 -25.13 16.36
CA LEU A 364 19.80 -25.42 15.94
C LEU A 364 18.87 -25.72 17.13
N ASP A 365 19.38 -26.39 18.16
CA ASP A 365 18.62 -26.62 19.40
C ASP A 365 18.27 -25.31 20.11
N ARG A 366 19.21 -24.36 20.14
CA ARG A 366 18.96 -23.02 20.70
C ARG A 366 17.95 -22.24 19.87
N LEU A 367 18.05 -22.26 18.55
CA LEU A 367 17.07 -21.64 17.65
C LEU A 367 15.65 -22.17 17.88
N ILE A 368 15.50 -23.49 17.93
CA ILE A 368 14.20 -24.14 18.17
C ILE A 368 13.70 -23.83 19.58
N SER A 369 14.58 -23.85 20.59
CA SER A 369 14.22 -23.52 21.97
C SER A 369 13.74 -22.07 22.10
N GLN A 370 14.42 -21.14 21.44
CA GLN A 370 14.03 -19.73 21.44
C GLN A 370 12.69 -19.51 20.73
N LEU A 371 12.48 -20.17 19.59
CA LEU A 371 11.21 -20.13 18.87
C LEU A 371 10.06 -20.66 19.75
N ARG A 372 10.28 -21.77 20.45
CA ARG A 372 9.32 -22.36 21.38
C ARG A 372 9.01 -21.43 22.56
N LEU A 373 10.01 -20.76 23.13
CA LEU A 373 9.81 -19.78 24.20
C LEU A 373 9.05 -18.54 23.73
N TRP A 374 9.25 -18.13 22.47
CA TRP A 374 8.58 -16.98 21.88
C TRP A 374 7.11 -17.26 21.54
N HIS A 375 6.80 -18.41 20.91
CA HIS A 375 5.44 -18.74 20.46
C HIS A 375 4.60 -19.47 21.53
N GLY A 376 5.23 -20.15 22.48
CA GLY A 376 4.51 -20.92 23.52
C GLY A 376 4.15 -22.36 23.11
N GLY A 377 4.61 -22.85 21.95
CA GLY A 377 4.39 -24.22 21.48
C GLY A 377 4.83 -24.40 20.02
N LEU A 378 4.95 -25.64 19.56
CA LEU A 378 5.34 -25.95 18.17
C LEU A 378 4.34 -26.89 17.46
N VAL A 379 3.29 -27.31 18.16
CA VAL A 379 2.25 -28.21 17.63
C VAL A 379 1.27 -27.43 16.76
N THR A 380 0.98 -27.98 15.58
CA THR A 380 -0.07 -27.48 14.72
C THR A 380 -1.43 -27.96 15.21
N GLU A 381 -2.29 -27.04 15.62
CA GLU A 381 -3.69 -27.31 15.93
C GLU A 381 -4.62 -27.15 14.71
N PRO A 382 -5.81 -27.78 14.70
CA PRO A 382 -6.79 -27.65 13.62
C PRO A 382 -7.20 -26.19 13.33
N GLY A 383 -7.22 -25.34 14.37
CA GLY A 383 -7.55 -23.93 14.25
C GLY A 383 -6.62 -23.15 13.33
N HIS A 384 -5.36 -23.56 13.17
CA HIS A 384 -4.42 -22.86 12.28
C HIS A 384 -4.76 -23.01 10.79
N PHE A 385 -5.50 -24.06 10.41
CA PHE A 385 -6.05 -24.22 9.06
C PHE A 385 -7.42 -23.54 8.89
N ALA A 386 -7.83 -22.69 9.83
CA ALA A 386 -9.02 -21.84 9.69
C ALA A 386 -8.77 -20.58 8.84
N GLY A 387 -7.50 -20.26 8.57
CA GLY A 387 -7.12 -19.21 7.63
C GLY A 387 -7.77 -19.38 6.26
N TRP A 388 -7.87 -18.28 5.55
CA TRP A 388 -8.63 -18.15 4.31
C TRP A 388 -7.88 -17.19 3.39
N SER A 389 -7.92 -17.43 2.09
CA SER A 389 -7.04 -16.86 1.04
C SER A 389 -5.72 -17.60 0.77
N LEU A 390 -5.09 -17.25 -0.36
CA LEU A 390 -3.74 -17.69 -0.74
C LEU A 390 -2.63 -17.02 0.09
N GLY A 391 -2.94 -15.91 0.78
CA GLY A 391 -2.01 -15.21 1.67
C GLY A 391 -1.99 -15.77 3.09
N ALA A 392 -2.89 -16.68 3.44
CA ALA A 392 -2.94 -17.31 4.75
C ALA A 392 -1.64 -18.09 5.05
N ARG A 393 -1.11 -17.98 6.27
CA ARG A 393 0.17 -18.61 6.67
C ARG A 393 0.22 -20.13 6.46
N PHE A 394 -0.93 -20.78 6.53
CA PHE A 394 -1.07 -22.24 6.36
C PHE A 394 -1.42 -22.67 4.93
N TYR A 395 -1.62 -21.74 3.98
CA TYR A 395 -1.76 -22.08 2.56
C TYR A 395 -0.46 -22.70 1.98
N PRO A 396 0.74 -22.12 2.20
CA PRO A 396 2.01 -22.75 1.84
C PRO A 396 2.22 -24.13 2.49
N VAL A 397 1.72 -24.32 3.72
CA VAL A 397 1.77 -25.62 4.42
C VAL A 397 0.91 -26.66 3.72
N LEU A 398 -0.30 -26.30 3.28
CA LEU A 398 -1.15 -27.18 2.47
C LEU A 398 -0.46 -27.55 1.14
N TYR A 399 0.18 -26.59 0.48
CA TYR A 399 0.96 -26.84 -0.74
C TYR A 399 2.12 -27.80 -0.47
N MET A 400 2.92 -27.54 0.57
CA MET A 400 4.01 -28.40 1.02
C MET A 400 3.53 -29.83 1.26
N LEU A 401 2.47 -30.00 2.07
CA LEU A 401 1.90 -31.31 2.37
C LEU A 401 1.50 -32.06 1.09
N THR A 402 0.83 -31.38 0.16
CA THR A 402 0.44 -31.95 -1.13
C THR A 402 1.65 -32.49 -1.90
N ARG A 403 2.73 -31.72 -1.95
CA ARG A 403 3.95 -32.06 -2.71
C ARG A 403 4.72 -33.19 -2.04
N VAL A 404 4.94 -33.10 -0.74
CA VAL A 404 5.75 -34.07 0.02
C VAL A 404 4.99 -35.37 0.27
N GLY A 405 3.72 -35.29 0.61
CA GLY A 405 2.83 -36.45 0.80
C GLY A 405 2.53 -37.20 -0.50
N ALA A 406 3.00 -36.70 -1.65
CA ALA A 406 2.74 -37.26 -2.97
C ALA A 406 1.23 -37.45 -3.22
N ALA A 407 0.45 -36.44 -2.82
CA ALA A 407 -0.99 -36.35 -3.07
C ALA A 407 -1.30 -36.71 -4.52
N ARG A 408 -2.39 -37.44 -4.75
CA ARG A 408 -2.75 -37.92 -6.09
C ARG A 408 -3.75 -36.98 -6.74
N ASP A 409 -3.53 -36.72 -8.03
CA ASP A 409 -4.50 -36.02 -8.88
C ASP A 409 -5.77 -36.86 -9.01
N TRP A 410 -6.93 -36.24 -8.83
CA TRP A 410 -8.21 -36.96 -8.81
C TRP A 410 -8.69 -37.47 -10.17
N GLY A 411 -8.17 -36.93 -11.28
CA GLY A 411 -8.53 -37.35 -12.63
C GLY A 411 -7.60 -38.42 -13.18
N THR A 412 -6.31 -38.31 -12.91
CA THR A 412 -5.26 -39.19 -13.46
C THR A 412 -4.76 -40.24 -12.47
N GLY A 413 -4.96 -40.04 -11.16
CA GLY A 413 -4.41 -40.88 -10.09
C GLY A 413 -2.90 -40.73 -9.89
N LEU A 414 -2.25 -39.88 -10.68
CA LEU A 414 -0.80 -39.67 -10.63
C LEU A 414 -0.41 -38.78 -9.45
N PRO A 415 0.76 -39.03 -8.82
CA PRO A 415 1.28 -38.15 -7.78
C PRO A 415 1.55 -36.73 -8.30
N LEU A 416 1.12 -35.73 -7.54
CA LEU A 416 1.32 -34.30 -7.77
C LEU A 416 2.72 -33.86 -7.32
N LYS A 417 3.76 -34.47 -7.92
CA LYS A 417 5.17 -34.15 -7.66
C LYS A 417 5.69 -33.01 -8.55
N SER A 418 6.88 -32.52 -8.24
CA SER A 418 7.52 -31.32 -8.82
C SER A 418 7.75 -31.29 -10.34
N ASN A 419 7.61 -32.41 -11.06
CA ASN A 419 8.03 -32.51 -12.46
C ASN A 419 6.88 -32.84 -13.43
N LEU A 420 5.74 -32.17 -13.28
CA LEU A 420 4.64 -32.28 -14.24
C LEU A 420 4.92 -31.38 -15.47
N LEU A 421 5.23 -32.00 -16.61
CA LEU A 421 5.52 -31.30 -17.87
C LEU A 421 4.23 -30.96 -18.63
N GLY A 422 4.16 -29.74 -19.17
CA GLY A 422 3.06 -29.24 -20.02
C GLY A 422 2.09 -28.30 -19.30
N GLN A 423 1.52 -27.32 -20.04
CA GLN A 423 0.63 -26.30 -19.47
C GLN A 423 -0.61 -26.88 -18.77
N MET A 424 -1.13 -28.01 -19.26
CA MET A 424 -2.30 -28.69 -18.69
C MET A 424 -1.99 -29.52 -17.44
N SER A 425 -0.70 -29.71 -17.13
CA SER A 425 -0.20 -30.46 -15.98
C SER A 425 0.24 -29.54 -14.83
N ARG A 426 0.11 -28.22 -14.98
CA ARG A 426 0.35 -27.25 -13.89
C ARG A 426 -0.67 -27.48 -12.77
N LEU A 427 -0.21 -27.32 -11.53
CA LEU A 427 -1.06 -27.37 -10.35
C LEU A 427 -1.96 -26.14 -10.33
N GLU A 428 -3.25 -26.35 -10.13
CA GLU A 428 -4.25 -25.33 -9.87
C GLU A 428 -4.92 -25.60 -8.53
N VAL A 429 -5.26 -24.51 -7.84
CA VAL A 429 -6.10 -24.58 -6.65
C VAL A 429 -7.51 -24.96 -7.07
N HIS A 430 -8.07 -25.97 -6.42
CA HIS A 430 -9.43 -26.42 -6.59
C HIS A 430 -10.22 -26.23 -5.30
N HIS A 431 -11.36 -25.54 -5.37
CA HIS A 431 -12.35 -25.48 -4.30
C HIS A 431 -13.11 -26.80 -4.28
N ILE A 432 -12.86 -27.61 -3.25
CA ILE A 432 -13.45 -28.94 -3.10
C ILE A 432 -14.97 -28.84 -3.17
N PHE A 433 -15.54 -27.99 -2.33
CA PHE A 433 -16.90 -27.55 -2.45
C PHE A 433 -16.92 -26.33 -3.38
N PRO A 434 -17.58 -26.44 -4.56
CA PRO A 434 -17.53 -25.38 -5.56
C PRO A 434 -18.10 -24.08 -5.02
N LYS A 435 -17.39 -22.97 -5.26
CA LYS A 435 -17.81 -21.62 -4.85
C LYS A 435 -19.28 -21.37 -5.15
N ALA A 436 -19.67 -21.52 -6.42
CA ALA A 436 -21.03 -21.26 -6.92
C ALA A 436 -22.15 -22.10 -6.25
N GLN A 437 -21.83 -23.18 -5.54
CA GLN A 437 -22.81 -23.98 -4.79
C GLN A 437 -22.92 -23.54 -3.33
N LEU A 438 -21.80 -23.19 -2.70
CA LEU A 438 -21.76 -22.73 -1.30
C LEU A 438 -22.39 -21.35 -1.14
N TYR A 439 -22.08 -20.49 -2.09
CA TYR A 439 -22.66 -19.19 -2.30
C TYR A 439 -24.20 -19.23 -2.31
N LYS A 440 -24.80 -20.16 -3.06
CA LYS A 440 -26.28 -20.34 -3.12
C LYS A 440 -26.89 -20.76 -1.78
N LEU A 441 -26.08 -21.26 -0.86
CA LEU A 441 -26.47 -21.65 0.50
C LEU A 441 -26.22 -20.54 1.53
N GLY A 442 -25.74 -19.37 1.09
CA GLY A 442 -25.49 -18.21 1.93
C GLY A 442 -24.20 -18.30 2.74
N HIS A 443 -23.23 -19.13 2.35
CA HIS A 443 -21.91 -19.13 2.99
C HIS A 443 -21.14 -17.87 2.61
N GLY A 444 -20.47 -17.25 3.59
CA GLY A 444 -19.61 -16.08 3.37
C GLY A 444 -18.28 -16.45 2.71
N ARG A 445 -17.60 -15.44 2.15
CA ARG A 445 -16.32 -15.63 1.43
C ARG A 445 -15.24 -16.30 2.27
N ALA A 446 -15.16 -15.97 3.56
CA ALA A 446 -14.18 -16.56 4.47
C ALA A 446 -14.36 -18.06 4.62
N ASP A 447 -15.61 -18.49 4.70
CA ASP A 447 -15.95 -19.90 4.75
C ASP A 447 -15.65 -20.59 3.42
N ILE A 448 -15.97 -19.95 2.28
CA ILE A 448 -15.77 -20.51 0.93
C ILE A 448 -14.28 -20.65 0.59
N ASN A 449 -13.49 -19.63 0.90
CA ASN A 449 -12.05 -19.57 0.63
C ASN A 449 -11.19 -20.04 1.80
N ALA A 450 -11.78 -20.81 2.73
CA ALA A 450 -11.04 -21.49 3.78
C ALA A 450 -9.95 -22.38 3.15
N VAL A 451 -8.74 -22.36 3.71
CA VAL A 451 -7.64 -23.23 3.26
C VAL A 451 -8.07 -24.70 3.31
N ALA A 452 -8.89 -25.08 4.29
CA ALA A 452 -9.48 -26.42 4.40
C ALA A 452 -10.53 -26.75 3.32
N ASN A 453 -10.91 -25.82 2.44
CA ASN A 453 -11.70 -26.08 1.22
C ASN A 453 -10.83 -26.16 -0.04
N PHE A 454 -9.51 -25.96 0.06
CA PHE A 454 -8.61 -26.03 -1.08
C PHE A 454 -7.95 -27.40 -1.21
N CYS A 455 -7.77 -27.85 -2.44
CA CYS A 455 -6.85 -28.91 -2.79
C CYS A 455 -6.12 -28.54 -4.08
N PHE A 456 -5.14 -29.33 -4.48
CA PHE A 456 -4.42 -29.08 -5.73
C PHE A 456 -4.71 -30.19 -6.72
N LEU A 457 -4.96 -29.80 -7.96
CA LEU A 457 -5.22 -30.69 -9.08
C LEU A 457 -4.44 -30.22 -10.30
N THR A 458 -4.25 -31.09 -11.28
CA THR A 458 -3.83 -30.64 -12.61
C THR A 458 -4.92 -29.79 -13.24
N LYS A 459 -4.53 -28.78 -14.03
CA LYS A 459 -5.46 -27.92 -14.78
C LYS A 459 -6.54 -28.70 -15.54
N LEU A 460 -6.16 -29.79 -16.21
CA LEU A 460 -7.13 -30.63 -16.93
C LEU A 460 -8.17 -31.26 -16.00
N THR A 461 -7.74 -31.80 -14.86
CA THR A 461 -8.65 -32.41 -13.87
C THR A 461 -9.55 -31.35 -13.25
N ASN A 462 -9.01 -30.18 -12.91
CA ASN A 462 -9.78 -29.06 -12.36
C ASN A 462 -10.93 -28.65 -13.30
N LEU A 463 -10.64 -28.48 -14.59
CA LEU A 463 -11.64 -28.17 -15.62
C LEU A 463 -12.70 -29.26 -15.79
N ASN A 464 -12.33 -30.54 -15.70
CA ASN A 464 -13.26 -31.67 -15.86
C ASN A 464 -14.23 -31.83 -14.67
N ILE A 465 -13.79 -31.49 -13.46
CA ILE A 465 -14.65 -31.50 -12.26
C ILE A 465 -15.60 -30.31 -12.30
N SER A 466 -15.10 -29.12 -12.64
CA SER A 466 -15.90 -27.89 -12.75
C SER A 466 -16.69 -27.60 -11.45
N ASP A 467 -17.99 -27.34 -11.53
CA ASP A 467 -18.85 -26.99 -10.39
C ASP A 467 -19.62 -28.19 -9.79
N LYS A 468 -19.18 -29.42 -10.06
CA LYS A 468 -19.82 -30.64 -9.53
C LYS A 468 -19.69 -30.70 -8.00
N ARG A 469 -20.74 -31.19 -7.35
CA ARG A 469 -20.77 -31.37 -5.88
C ARG A 469 -19.92 -32.56 -5.42
N PRO A 470 -19.21 -32.46 -4.28
CA PRO A 470 -18.40 -33.56 -3.75
C PRO A 470 -19.15 -34.89 -3.65
N GLU A 471 -20.38 -34.88 -3.15
CA GLU A 471 -21.26 -36.06 -3.08
C GLU A 471 -21.46 -36.80 -4.42
N VAL A 472 -21.27 -36.11 -5.55
CA VAL A 472 -21.42 -36.68 -6.90
C VAL A 472 -20.08 -37.16 -7.45
N TYR A 473 -19.02 -36.35 -7.37
CA TYR A 473 -17.75 -36.66 -8.03
C TYR A 473 -16.78 -37.45 -7.15
N PHE A 474 -16.83 -37.34 -5.81
CA PHE A 474 -15.97 -38.13 -4.91
C PHE A 474 -16.15 -39.64 -5.08
N PRO A 475 -17.37 -40.22 -5.15
CA PRO A 475 -17.52 -41.65 -5.43
C PRO A 475 -16.90 -42.08 -6.76
N GLN A 476 -16.89 -41.19 -7.76
CA GLN A 476 -16.31 -41.47 -9.08
C GLN A 476 -14.79 -41.45 -9.03
N VAL A 477 -14.22 -40.48 -8.31
CA VAL A 477 -12.78 -40.37 -8.06
C VAL A 477 -12.30 -41.62 -7.32
N GLU A 478 -12.94 -41.97 -6.21
CA GLU A 478 -12.52 -43.11 -5.38
C GLU A 478 -12.70 -44.45 -6.11
N LYS A 479 -13.73 -44.59 -6.95
CA LYS A 479 -13.91 -45.77 -7.81
C LYS A 479 -12.81 -45.88 -8.88
N SER A 480 -12.42 -44.75 -9.48
CA SER A 480 -11.44 -44.74 -10.58
C SER A 480 -10.01 -44.84 -10.05
N HIS A 481 -9.74 -44.19 -8.92
CA HIS A 481 -8.43 -44.04 -8.31
C HIS A 481 -8.53 -44.20 -6.77
N PRO A 482 -8.63 -45.44 -6.26
CA PRO A 482 -8.73 -45.69 -4.83
C PRO A 482 -7.60 -45.05 -4.02
N GLY A 483 -7.95 -44.37 -2.93
CA GLY A 483 -7.05 -43.65 -2.05
C GLY A 483 -6.66 -42.25 -2.53
N ALA A 484 -7.16 -41.78 -3.68
CA ALA A 484 -6.83 -40.43 -4.17
C ALA A 484 -7.42 -39.34 -3.27
N LEU A 485 -8.65 -39.51 -2.77
CA LEU A 485 -9.27 -38.58 -1.82
C LEU A 485 -8.51 -38.57 -0.48
N ALA A 486 -8.22 -39.75 0.08
CA ALA A 486 -7.46 -39.87 1.32
C ALA A 486 -6.06 -39.25 1.22
N SER A 487 -5.41 -39.33 0.05
CA SER A 487 -4.10 -38.71 -0.18
C SER A 487 -4.10 -37.17 -0.14
N GLN A 488 -5.28 -36.54 -0.15
CA GLN A 488 -5.47 -35.09 -0.03
C GLN A 488 -6.25 -34.71 1.26
N TRP A 489 -6.21 -35.60 2.26
CA TRP A 489 -6.84 -35.41 3.58
C TRP A 489 -8.34 -35.12 3.51
N ILE A 490 -9.04 -35.79 2.59
CA ILE A 490 -10.50 -35.73 2.51
C ILE A 490 -11.09 -36.66 3.57
N PRO A 491 -11.97 -36.16 4.47
CA PRO A 491 -12.74 -37.02 5.36
C PRO A 491 -13.54 -38.06 4.57
N MET A 492 -13.38 -39.35 4.89
CA MET A 492 -13.95 -40.44 4.10
C MET A 492 -15.39 -40.81 4.46
N ASP A 493 -16.02 -40.07 5.38
CA ASP A 493 -17.45 -40.21 5.70
C ASP A 493 -18.30 -39.55 4.60
N PRO A 494 -19.12 -40.32 3.84
CA PRO A 494 -19.95 -39.77 2.77
C PRO A 494 -20.97 -38.73 3.23
N GLU A 495 -21.39 -38.74 4.49
CA GLU A 495 -22.28 -37.70 5.01
C GLU A 495 -21.61 -36.33 5.01
N LEU A 496 -20.29 -36.27 5.22
CA LEU A 496 -19.51 -35.02 5.16
C LEU A 496 -19.33 -34.49 3.74
N TRP A 497 -19.67 -35.25 2.69
CA TRP A 497 -19.54 -34.80 1.30
C TRP A 497 -20.75 -33.99 0.82
N LYS A 498 -21.82 -33.95 1.61
CA LYS A 498 -23.03 -33.20 1.33
C LYS A 498 -22.84 -31.73 1.62
N LEU A 499 -23.45 -30.88 0.80
CA LEU A 499 -23.38 -29.42 0.96
C LEU A 499 -23.89 -28.96 2.32
N GLU A 500 -24.94 -29.60 2.86
CA GLU A 500 -25.51 -29.28 4.18
C GLU A 500 -24.50 -29.46 5.33
N ASN A 501 -23.49 -30.30 5.15
CA ASN A 501 -22.49 -30.64 6.15
C ASN A 501 -21.14 -29.94 5.91
N TYR A 502 -21.12 -28.86 5.12
CA TYR A 502 -19.90 -28.15 4.74
C TYR A 502 -19.01 -27.75 5.93
N HIS A 503 -19.57 -27.15 6.98
CA HIS A 503 -18.77 -26.77 8.16
C HIS A 503 -18.24 -27.98 8.92
N ALA A 504 -19.00 -29.08 9.01
CA ALA A 504 -18.54 -30.32 9.62
C ALA A 504 -17.40 -30.94 8.80
N PHE A 505 -17.47 -30.87 7.47
CA PHE A 505 -16.38 -31.26 6.57
C PHE A 505 -15.12 -30.44 6.83
N LEU A 506 -15.23 -29.10 6.90
CA LEU A 506 -14.08 -28.24 7.17
C LEU A 506 -13.42 -28.58 8.51
N THR A 507 -14.20 -28.78 9.57
CA THR A 507 -13.69 -29.17 10.88
C THR A 507 -12.93 -30.50 10.82
N ALA A 508 -13.54 -31.55 10.25
CA ALA A 508 -12.90 -32.85 10.12
C ALA A 508 -11.63 -32.78 9.25
N ARG A 509 -11.65 -31.99 8.18
CA ARG A 509 -10.49 -31.83 7.30
C ARG A 509 -9.35 -31.06 7.96
N ARG A 510 -9.65 -30.03 8.75
CA ARG A 510 -8.65 -29.28 9.54
C ARG A 510 -7.92 -30.18 10.52
N GLU A 511 -8.61 -31.12 11.17
CA GLU A 511 -7.99 -32.14 12.03
C GLU A 511 -7.02 -33.03 11.25
N LEU A 512 -7.43 -33.54 10.09
CA LEU A 512 -6.57 -34.37 9.24
C LEU A 512 -5.33 -33.61 8.75
N LEU A 513 -5.49 -32.34 8.36
CA LEU A 513 -4.38 -31.48 7.92
C LEU A 513 -3.42 -31.14 9.06
N ALA A 514 -3.93 -30.83 10.24
CA ALA A 514 -3.11 -30.57 11.42
C ALA A 514 -2.30 -31.80 11.82
N ASN A 515 -2.91 -32.98 11.83
CA ASN A 515 -2.21 -34.24 12.08
C ASN A 515 -1.11 -34.49 11.04
N ALA A 516 -1.42 -34.29 9.75
CA ALA A 516 -0.44 -34.46 8.68
C ALA A 516 0.75 -33.48 8.78
N ALA A 517 0.49 -32.23 9.14
CA ALA A 517 1.53 -31.23 9.40
C ALA A 517 2.42 -31.66 10.57
N ASN A 518 1.83 -32.12 11.68
CA ASN A 518 2.58 -32.59 12.83
C ASN A 518 3.38 -33.86 12.53
N ASP A 519 2.82 -34.83 11.81
CA ASP A 519 3.52 -36.05 11.40
C ASP A 519 4.75 -35.72 10.54
N PHE A 520 4.61 -34.76 9.62
CA PHE A 520 5.74 -34.29 8.81
C PHE A 520 6.80 -33.55 9.65
N MET A 521 6.38 -32.73 10.61
CA MET A 521 7.30 -32.07 11.54
C MET A 521 8.09 -33.08 12.39
N ILE A 522 7.44 -34.18 12.81
CA ILE A 522 8.10 -35.28 13.53
C ILE A 522 9.05 -36.06 12.61
N ASP A 523 8.71 -36.24 11.33
CA ASP A 523 9.61 -36.84 10.32
C ASP A 523 10.91 -36.02 10.17
N LEU A 524 10.81 -34.69 10.13
CA LEU A 524 11.98 -33.80 10.10
C LEU A 524 12.84 -33.87 11.38
N LEU A 525 12.25 -34.31 12.50
CA LEU A 525 12.97 -34.60 13.74
C LEU A 525 13.35 -36.08 13.87
N HIS A 526 13.24 -36.86 12.79
CA HIS A 526 13.52 -38.30 12.75
C HIS A 526 12.78 -39.12 13.83
N GLY A 527 11.54 -38.72 14.14
CA GLY A 527 10.70 -39.39 15.13
C GLY A 527 10.82 -38.85 16.55
N ASP A 528 11.69 -37.87 16.82
CA ASP A 528 11.78 -37.22 18.12
C ASP A 528 10.66 -36.18 18.29
N ASP A 529 9.62 -36.55 19.05
CA ASP A 529 8.50 -35.68 19.37
C ASP A 529 8.70 -34.85 20.66
N SER A 530 9.84 -35.02 21.35
CA SER A 530 10.08 -34.38 22.64
C SER A 530 10.07 -32.85 22.55
N LEU A 531 10.64 -32.31 21.46
CA LEU A 531 10.68 -30.87 21.18
C LEU A 531 9.28 -30.29 20.90
N MET A 532 8.39 -31.09 20.31
CA MET A 532 7.00 -30.71 20.02
C MET A 532 6.12 -30.81 21.28
N LYS A 533 6.35 -31.81 22.14
CA LYS A 533 5.52 -32.14 23.31
C LYS A 533 5.99 -31.52 24.63
N ALA A 534 7.13 -30.83 24.65
CA ALA A 534 7.69 -30.30 25.88
C ALA A 534 6.72 -29.28 26.52
N PRO A 535 6.38 -29.43 27.82
CA PRO A 535 5.35 -28.63 28.49
C PRO A 535 5.72 -27.15 28.45
N VAL A 536 4.75 -26.30 28.10
CA VAL A 536 4.90 -24.85 28.14
C VAL A 536 5.31 -24.48 29.55
N ALA A 537 6.55 -24.01 29.73
CA ALA A 537 6.93 -23.42 31.00
C ALA A 537 6.05 -22.17 31.14
N VAL A 538 5.14 -22.18 32.12
CA VAL A 538 4.32 -21.02 32.46
C VAL A 538 5.26 -19.92 32.95
N VAL A 539 5.79 -19.13 32.02
CA VAL A 539 6.27 -17.79 32.34
C VAL A 539 5.01 -16.96 32.45
N GLN A 540 4.65 -16.57 33.67
CA GLN A 540 3.58 -15.59 33.89
C GLN A 540 3.97 -14.29 33.21
N ILE A 541 3.54 -14.12 31.97
CA ILE A 541 3.35 -12.81 31.37
C ILE A 541 1.95 -12.36 31.82
N GLN A 542 1.86 -11.17 32.39
CA GLN A 542 0.59 -10.57 32.79
C GLN A 542 -0.40 -10.62 31.62
N PRO A 543 -1.67 -10.94 31.86
CA PRO A 543 -2.64 -11.05 30.78
C PRO A 543 -2.80 -9.67 30.13
N ALA A 544 -2.41 -9.58 28.86
CA ALA A 544 -2.99 -8.59 27.97
C ALA A 544 -4.51 -8.86 27.98
N VAL A 545 -5.27 -7.81 28.24
CA VAL A 545 -6.74 -7.86 28.27
C VAL A 545 -7.20 -8.38 26.92
N ALA A 546 -7.89 -9.52 26.91
CA ALA A 546 -8.54 -10.04 25.72
C ALA A 546 -9.57 -9.01 25.24
N VAL A 547 -9.23 -8.33 24.14
CA VAL A 547 -10.22 -7.60 23.34
C VAL A 547 -10.86 -8.65 22.43
N PRO A 548 -12.20 -8.74 22.36
CA PRO A 548 -12.85 -9.68 21.47
C PRO A 548 -12.44 -9.40 20.02
N ILE A 549 -12.01 -10.46 19.32
CA ILE A 549 -11.72 -10.44 17.88
C ILE A 549 -13.05 -10.19 17.16
N THR A 550 -13.22 -9.00 16.58
CA THR A 550 -14.32 -8.71 15.66
C THR A 550 -14.03 -9.44 14.35
N VAL A 551 -14.66 -10.60 14.16
CA VAL A 551 -14.57 -11.39 12.93
C VAL A 551 -15.21 -10.61 11.80
N THR A 552 -14.41 -10.08 10.89
CA THR A 552 -14.88 -9.46 9.65
C THR A 552 -15.53 -10.53 8.78
N ARG A 553 -16.78 -10.28 8.35
CA ARG A 553 -17.60 -11.20 7.58
C ARG A 553 -17.95 -10.52 6.26
N ILE A 554 -17.52 -11.13 5.16
CA ILE A 554 -18.09 -10.83 3.86
C ILE A 554 -19.45 -11.48 3.80
N ASP A 555 -20.48 -10.65 3.92
CA ASP A 555 -21.84 -11.03 4.31
C ASP A 555 -22.67 -11.60 3.14
N SER A 556 -22.16 -11.65 1.90
CA SER A 556 -22.91 -12.20 0.76
C SER A 556 -22.10 -12.63 -0.49
N GLU A 557 -22.71 -13.53 -1.29
CA GLU A 557 -22.34 -13.88 -2.68
C GLU A 557 -21.99 -12.67 -3.55
N ASN A 558 -22.81 -11.63 -3.43
CA ASN A 558 -22.73 -10.43 -4.26
C ASN A 558 -21.47 -9.61 -3.95
N GLU A 559 -21.01 -9.64 -2.70
CA GLU A 559 -19.85 -8.88 -2.25
C GLU A 559 -18.53 -9.54 -2.67
N GLU A 560 -18.43 -10.87 -2.62
CA GLU A 560 -17.25 -11.57 -3.14
C GLU A 560 -17.22 -11.59 -4.68
N GLU A 561 -18.37 -11.68 -5.38
CA GLU A 561 -18.42 -11.44 -6.83
C GLU A 561 -17.95 -10.02 -7.16
N GLU A 562 -18.36 -9.01 -6.39
CA GLU A 562 -17.91 -7.63 -6.56
C GLU A 562 -16.40 -7.49 -6.30
N LEU A 563 -15.83 -8.15 -5.29
CA LEU A 563 -14.39 -8.11 -4.98
C LEU A 563 -13.54 -8.95 -5.95
N LEU A 564 -14.03 -10.09 -6.43
CA LEU A 564 -13.35 -10.89 -7.46
C LEU A 564 -13.39 -10.19 -8.81
N ALA A 565 -14.55 -9.66 -9.20
CA ALA A 565 -14.67 -8.79 -10.37
C ALA A 565 -13.78 -7.55 -10.21
N LEU A 566 -13.56 -7.08 -8.98
CA LEU A 566 -12.64 -5.98 -8.72
C LEU A 566 -11.17 -6.38 -8.86
N VAL A 567 -10.76 -7.55 -8.36
CA VAL A 567 -9.39 -8.08 -8.55
C VAL A 567 -9.12 -8.33 -10.03
N GLU A 568 -10.04 -9.00 -10.72
CA GLU A 568 -9.93 -9.26 -12.16
C GLU A 568 -9.89 -7.95 -12.94
N TRP A 569 -10.75 -6.98 -12.59
CA TRP A 569 -10.72 -5.66 -13.20
C TRP A 569 -9.41 -4.89 -12.91
N VAL A 570 -8.84 -4.98 -11.71
CA VAL A 570 -7.51 -4.40 -11.40
C VAL A 570 -6.41 -5.09 -12.20
N ALA A 571 -6.44 -6.42 -12.33
CA ALA A 571 -5.51 -7.22 -13.13
C ALA A 571 -5.63 -6.91 -14.63
N GLU A 572 -6.84 -6.70 -15.15
CA GLU A 572 -7.11 -6.24 -16.51
C GLU A 572 -6.53 -4.84 -16.78
N LYS A 573 -6.43 -4.00 -15.74
CA LYS A 573 -5.71 -2.72 -15.82
C LYS A 573 -4.18 -2.85 -15.71
N GLY A 574 -3.65 -4.08 -15.64
CA GLY A 574 -2.21 -4.37 -15.58
C GLY A 574 -1.56 -4.04 -14.24
N LEU A 575 -2.35 -4.00 -13.16
CA LEU A 575 -1.90 -3.74 -11.79
C LEU A 575 -1.80 -5.07 -11.01
N PRO A 576 -0.95 -5.16 -9.97
CA PRO A 576 -0.86 -6.32 -9.09
C PRO A 576 -2.23 -6.74 -8.56
N GLU A 577 -2.46 -8.05 -8.48
CA GLU A 577 -3.64 -8.59 -7.82
C GLU A 577 -3.58 -8.25 -6.33
N GLY A 578 -4.72 -7.85 -5.78
CA GLY A 578 -4.82 -7.56 -4.36
C GLY A 578 -4.94 -8.84 -3.55
N SER A 579 -4.33 -8.82 -2.38
CA SER A 579 -4.51 -9.86 -1.37
C SER A 579 -5.93 -9.77 -0.83
N LEU A 580 -6.80 -10.63 -1.33
CA LEU A 580 -8.10 -10.85 -0.71
C LEU A 580 -7.84 -11.25 0.74
N LEU A 581 -8.57 -10.65 1.69
CA LEU A 581 -8.70 -11.20 3.04
C LEU A 581 -7.38 -11.12 3.78
N HIS A 582 -6.79 -9.94 3.66
CA HIS A 582 -5.46 -9.64 4.14
C HIS A 582 -5.48 -9.45 5.65
N GLU A 583 -4.82 -10.37 6.35
CA GLU A 583 -4.66 -10.32 7.80
C GLU A 583 -3.70 -9.21 8.21
N ILE A 584 -4.17 -8.32 9.08
CA ILE A 584 -3.36 -7.31 9.76
C ILE A 584 -3.05 -7.83 11.16
N ALA A 585 -1.77 -8.02 11.44
CA ALA A 585 -1.27 -8.39 12.75
C ALA A 585 -0.67 -7.18 13.47
N ASP A 586 -0.75 -7.17 14.80
CA ASP A 586 -0.12 -6.17 15.63
C ASP A 586 1.41 -6.21 15.43
N PRO A 587 2.08 -5.09 15.13
CA PRO A 587 3.52 -5.07 14.87
C PRO A 587 4.40 -5.51 16.06
N VAL A 588 3.85 -5.51 17.27
CA VAL A 588 4.52 -5.77 18.55
C VAL A 588 4.16 -7.15 19.11
N SER A 589 2.88 -7.54 19.13
CA SER A 589 2.43 -8.83 19.66
C SER A 589 2.29 -9.92 18.59
N GLY A 590 2.17 -9.56 17.31
CA GLY A 590 1.97 -10.50 16.20
C GLY A 590 0.58 -11.15 16.16
N GLU A 591 -0.33 -10.75 17.06
CA GLU A 591 -1.72 -11.20 17.09
C GLU A 591 -2.52 -10.57 15.96
N SER A 592 -3.40 -11.35 15.32
CA SER A 592 -4.32 -10.88 14.29
C SER A 592 -5.26 -9.82 14.87
N MET A 593 -5.15 -8.58 14.40
CA MET A 593 -5.98 -7.45 14.83
C MET A 593 -7.25 -7.32 14.00
N ALA A 594 -7.17 -7.52 12.69
CA ALA A 594 -8.33 -7.54 11.77
C ALA A 594 -7.98 -8.17 10.44
N ILE A 595 -8.99 -8.37 9.60
CA ILE A 595 -8.82 -8.89 8.24
C ILE A 595 -9.52 -7.95 7.26
N PHE A 596 -8.79 -7.47 6.25
CA PHE A 596 -9.31 -6.58 5.22
C PHE A 596 -9.80 -7.36 4.01
N ASP A 597 -10.99 -7.04 3.48
CA ASP A 597 -11.61 -7.84 2.40
C ASP A 597 -10.76 -7.92 1.15
N LEU A 598 -10.05 -6.85 0.83
CA LEU A 598 -9.08 -6.82 -0.23
C LEU A 598 -8.05 -5.75 0.03
N ALA A 599 -6.76 -6.12 0.06
CA ALA A 599 -5.69 -5.17 0.33
C ALA A 599 -4.52 -5.31 -0.65
N TRP A 600 -3.86 -4.19 -0.89
CA TRP A 600 -2.57 -4.07 -1.54
C TRP A 600 -1.59 -3.50 -0.51
N PRO A 601 -0.89 -4.35 0.27
CA PRO A 601 -0.01 -3.91 1.36
C PRO A 601 1.16 -3.07 0.88
N HIS A 602 1.56 -3.23 -0.38
CA HIS A 602 2.60 -2.45 -1.04
C HIS A 602 2.03 -1.41 -2.01
N GLY A 603 0.71 -1.20 -1.98
CA GLY A 603 -0.03 -0.37 -2.92
C GLY A 603 -0.35 -1.05 -4.25
N LEU A 604 -1.35 -0.51 -4.96
CA LEU A 604 -1.75 -0.94 -6.31
C LEU A 604 -0.68 -0.75 -7.37
N GLN A 605 0.33 0.06 -7.09
CA GLN A 605 1.55 0.13 -7.85
C GLN A 605 2.67 0.04 -6.82
N GLU A 606 3.41 -1.06 -6.83
CA GLU A 606 4.38 -1.38 -5.79
C GLU A 606 5.45 -0.28 -5.68
N GLY A 607 5.55 0.34 -4.49
CA GLY A 607 6.45 1.48 -4.23
C GLY A 607 6.03 2.81 -4.88
N LEU A 608 4.87 2.85 -5.55
CA LEU A 608 4.34 3.96 -6.32
C LEU A 608 3.02 4.50 -5.73
N SER A 609 2.17 3.66 -5.13
CA SER A 609 0.96 4.08 -4.40
C SER A 609 1.06 3.68 -2.93
N GLN A 610 0.41 4.43 -2.02
CA GLN A 610 0.30 4.00 -0.61
C GLN A 610 -0.45 2.66 -0.50
N PRO A 611 -0.34 1.92 0.61
CA PRO A 611 -1.12 0.72 0.84
C PRO A 611 -2.62 1.02 0.69
N VAL A 612 -3.36 0.16 0.01
CA VAL A 612 -4.78 0.38 -0.28
C VAL A 612 -5.58 -0.82 0.21
N ALA A 613 -6.73 -0.59 0.83
CA ALA A 613 -7.68 -1.62 1.23
C ALA A 613 -9.08 -1.30 0.69
N VAL A 614 -9.88 -2.33 0.43
CA VAL A 614 -11.31 -2.25 0.17
C VAL A 614 -11.97 -3.04 1.29
N LEU A 615 -12.86 -2.37 2.01
CA LEU A 615 -13.49 -2.82 3.25
C LEU A 615 -15.02 -2.71 3.07
N LEU A 616 -15.64 -3.70 2.43
CA LEU A 616 -17.06 -3.65 2.10
C LEU A 616 -17.87 -4.10 3.31
N ASN A 617 -18.90 -3.32 3.68
CA ASN A 617 -19.80 -3.65 4.79
C ASN A 617 -19.12 -3.85 6.17
N GLU A 618 -17.90 -3.34 6.34
CA GLU A 618 -17.12 -3.49 7.58
C GLU A 618 -17.53 -2.52 8.69
N GLU A 619 -17.31 -2.92 9.94
CA GLU A 619 -17.58 -2.08 11.12
C GLU A 619 -16.57 -0.92 11.24
N GLN A 620 -17.01 0.17 11.87
CA GLN A 620 -16.22 1.41 11.98
C GLN A 620 -14.87 1.23 12.71
N GLU A 621 -14.75 0.20 13.54
CA GLU A 621 -13.51 -0.20 14.21
C GLU A 621 -12.44 -0.69 13.22
N VAL A 622 -12.83 -1.47 12.21
CA VAL A 622 -11.93 -2.00 11.15
C VAL A 622 -11.42 -0.88 10.26
N HIS A 623 -12.28 0.09 9.92
CA HIS A 623 -11.92 1.29 9.17
C HIS A 623 -10.87 2.13 9.91
N THR A 624 -11.05 2.28 11.23
CA THR A 624 -10.13 3.04 12.09
C THR A 624 -8.77 2.34 12.17
N LEU A 625 -8.77 1.01 12.27
CA LEU A 625 -7.55 0.21 12.28
C LEU A 625 -6.80 0.28 10.95
N ALA A 626 -7.49 0.18 9.81
CA ALA A 626 -6.88 0.32 8.48
C ALA A 626 -6.17 1.66 8.31
N ASN A 627 -6.81 2.73 8.76
CA ASN A 627 -6.22 4.07 8.73
C ASN A 627 -4.99 4.16 9.65
N ASN A 628 -5.04 3.60 10.86
CA ASN A 628 -3.92 3.58 11.80
C ASN A 628 -2.71 2.80 11.26
N GLN A 629 -2.94 1.78 10.44
CA GLN A 629 -1.89 0.99 9.78
C GLN A 629 -1.41 1.60 8.44
N GLY A 630 -1.86 2.81 8.10
CA GLY A 630 -1.40 3.55 6.92
C GLY A 630 -2.06 3.14 5.60
N TYR A 631 -3.16 2.37 5.64
CA TYR A 631 -3.93 2.02 4.44
C TYR A 631 -4.89 3.14 4.03
N ARG A 632 -4.94 3.44 2.72
CA ARG A 632 -6.10 4.11 2.12
C ARG A 632 -7.20 3.07 1.99
N TYR A 633 -8.28 3.19 2.75
CA TYR A 633 -9.38 2.24 2.62
C TYR A 633 -10.56 2.82 1.82
N PHE A 634 -11.33 1.95 1.17
CA PHE A 634 -12.54 2.28 0.43
C PHE A 634 -13.66 1.35 0.88
N THR A 635 -14.82 1.90 1.23
CA THR A 635 -15.97 1.10 1.67
C THR A 635 -16.95 0.75 0.54
N ASN A 636 -16.61 1.17 -0.68
CA ASN A 636 -17.43 1.00 -1.87
C ASN A 636 -16.55 0.69 -3.09
N VAL A 637 -16.89 -0.39 -3.81
CA VAL A 637 -16.20 -0.83 -5.03
C VAL A 637 -16.18 0.26 -6.10
N GLN A 638 -17.25 1.03 -6.27
CA GLN A 638 -17.29 2.10 -7.25
C GLN A 638 -16.36 3.26 -6.87
N GLU A 639 -16.22 3.58 -5.58
CA GLU A 639 -15.26 4.60 -5.12
C GLU A 639 -13.83 4.13 -5.30
N PHE A 640 -13.54 2.87 -4.99
CA PHE A 640 -12.25 2.26 -5.29
C PHE A 640 -11.98 2.25 -6.80
N LYS A 641 -12.93 1.79 -7.63
CA LYS A 641 -12.79 1.82 -9.09
C LYS A 641 -12.59 3.25 -9.57
N ASN A 642 -13.29 4.24 -9.02
CA ASN A 642 -13.07 5.64 -9.36
C ASN A 642 -11.69 6.13 -8.92
N TYR A 643 -11.17 5.70 -7.78
CA TYR A 643 -9.80 5.98 -7.35
C TYR A 643 -8.78 5.32 -8.26
N VAL A 644 -8.94 4.03 -8.57
CA VAL A 644 -8.08 3.30 -9.49
C VAL A 644 -8.15 3.94 -10.87
N LEU A 645 -9.35 4.23 -11.36
CA LEU A 645 -9.53 4.90 -12.64
C LEU A 645 -9.05 6.33 -12.61
N ARG A 646 -9.15 7.14 -11.56
CA ARG A 646 -8.75 8.55 -11.62
C ARG A 646 -7.31 8.80 -11.19
N GLU A 647 -6.86 8.10 -10.17
CA GLU A 647 -5.59 8.37 -9.48
C GLU A 647 -4.53 7.30 -9.74
N VAL A 648 -4.88 6.09 -10.22
CA VAL A 648 -3.92 4.98 -10.44
C VAL A 648 -3.72 4.65 -11.93
N VAL A 649 -4.80 4.64 -12.72
CA VAL A 649 -4.89 4.26 -14.15
C VAL A 649 -5.27 5.47 -15.03
N ALA A 650 -5.94 6.46 -14.44
CA ALA A 650 -6.36 7.76 -14.98
C ALA A 650 -7.55 7.83 -16.02
N GLU A 651 -8.38 6.80 -16.28
CA GLU A 651 -9.59 6.90 -17.13
C GLU A 651 -10.69 7.82 -16.54
N GLU A 652 -11.28 8.73 -17.33
CA GLU A 652 -12.60 9.33 -17.03
C GLU A 652 -13.70 8.59 -17.81
N GLY A 653 -14.73 8.12 -17.09
CA GLY A 653 -15.79 7.26 -17.59
C GLY A 653 -17.00 7.96 -18.22
N GLU A 654 -17.73 7.20 -19.04
CA GLU A 654 -19.12 7.44 -19.36
C GLU A 654 -19.98 7.21 -18.11
N LEU A 655 -20.47 8.30 -17.49
CA LEU A 655 -21.72 8.26 -16.73
C LEU A 655 -22.46 9.62 -16.85
N PHE A 656 -22.59 10.12 -18.08
CA PHE A 656 -23.49 11.22 -18.45
C PHE A 656 -23.96 11.06 -19.90
N SER A 657 -24.77 10.04 -20.21
CA SER A 657 -25.45 9.94 -21.51
C SER A 657 -26.71 9.07 -21.48
N ALA A 658 -27.64 9.35 -20.56
CA ALA A 658 -29.05 8.97 -20.74
C ALA A 658 -29.98 9.89 -19.93
N LEU A 659 -30.05 11.16 -20.33
CA LEU A 659 -31.25 11.96 -20.13
C LEU A 659 -31.87 12.22 -21.50
N PRO A 660 -32.94 11.51 -21.89
CA PRO A 660 -33.97 12.16 -22.67
C PRO A 660 -34.62 13.20 -21.75
N ASN A 661 -34.61 14.44 -22.21
CA ASN A 661 -35.50 15.47 -21.68
C ASN A 661 -36.93 14.93 -21.64
N ASP A 662 -37.47 14.61 -20.46
CA ASP A 662 -38.87 14.88 -20.18
C ASP A 662 -39.20 14.88 -18.68
N ARG A 663 -40.10 15.81 -18.36
CA ARG A 663 -40.51 16.24 -17.03
C ARG A 663 -41.56 15.29 -16.43
N PHE A 664 -41.46 15.08 -15.10
CA PHE A 664 -42.52 14.67 -14.18
C PHE A 664 -43.43 13.47 -14.57
N ASP A 665 -43.07 12.26 -14.11
CA ASP A 665 -44.04 11.17 -13.89
C ASP A 665 -44.10 10.78 -12.38
N PRO A 666 -45.20 11.08 -11.67
CA PRO A 666 -45.39 10.78 -10.25
C PRO A 666 -45.48 9.29 -9.90
N ASN A 667 -45.57 8.37 -10.88
CA ASN A 667 -45.81 6.95 -10.63
C ASN A 667 -44.59 6.03 -10.83
N SER A 668 -43.38 6.58 -11.03
CA SER A 668 -42.19 5.73 -11.17
C SER A 668 -41.76 5.12 -9.82
N ARG A 669 -41.34 3.83 -9.84
CA ARG A 669 -40.80 3.11 -8.66
C ARG A 669 -39.64 3.83 -7.96
N ARG A 670 -38.94 4.77 -8.62
CA ARG A 670 -37.90 5.61 -8.01
C ARG A 670 -38.43 6.62 -6.99
N TYR A 671 -39.69 7.07 -7.10
CA TYR A 671 -40.31 7.97 -6.11
C TYR A 671 -40.68 7.23 -4.81
N GLN A 672 -40.90 5.91 -4.86
CA GLN A 672 -41.20 5.09 -3.68
C GLN A 672 -39.95 4.65 -2.89
N VAL A 673 -38.78 4.63 -3.53
CA VAL A 673 -37.50 4.34 -2.82
C VAL A 673 -36.99 5.58 -2.06
N TRP A 674 -37.25 6.78 -2.59
CA TRP A 674 -36.92 8.04 -1.89
C TRP A 674 -37.76 8.24 -0.61
N SER A 675 -38.96 7.66 -0.50
CA SER A 675 -39.77 7.72 0.74
C SER A 675 -39.39 6.68 1.80
N TYR A 676 -38.52 5.72 1.50
CA TYR A 676 -38.08 4.70 2.48
C TYR A 676 -36.81 5.13 3.23
N ILE A 677 -35.89 5.84 2.57
CA ILE A 677 -34.65 6.36 3.19
C ILE A 677 -34.93 7.52 4.16
N ASP A 678 -36.00 8.28 3.95
CA ASP A 678 -36.45 9.35 4.87
C ASP A 678 -37.14 8.82 6.15
N SER A 679 -37.35 7.49 6.26
CA SER A 679 -38.09 6.87 7.37
C SER A 679 -37.22 6.48 8.58
N LYS A 680 -35.89 6.57 8.46
CA LYS A 680 -34.95 6.54 9.60
C LYS A 680 -34.15 7.84 9.61
N GLY A 681 -34.75 8.90 10.15
CA GLY A 681 -34.06 10.17 10.35
C GLY A 681 -32.78 10.05 11.18
N PRO A 682 -31.91 11.09 11.17
CA PRO A 682 -30.66 11.10 11.92
C PRO A 682 -30.91 11.04 13.43
N ALA A 683 -29.88 10.65 14.18
CA ALA A 683 -29.93 10.58 15.64
C ALA A 683 -30.49 11.89 16.23
N THR A 684 -31.64 11.82 16.89
CA THR A 684 -32.29 13.01 17.46
C THR A 684 -31.45 13.55 18.63
N ASN A 685 -31.69 14.81 19.04
CA ASN A 685 -31.09 15.36 20.26
C ASN A 685 -31.31 14.47 21.51
N GLU A 686 -32.30 13.57 21.48
CA GLU A 686 -32.53 12.56 22.51
C GLU A 686 -31.54 11.39 22.45
N GLN A 687 -31.07 10.99 21.25
CA GLN A 687 -30.10 9.90 21.06
C GLN A 687 -28.66 10.33 21.38
N ILE A 688 -28.32 11.62 21.20
CA ILE A 688 -27.00 12.19 21.56
C ILE A 688 -26.85 12.33 23.08
N ALA A 689 -27.92 12.73 23.77
CA ALA A 689 -27.93 12.90 25.21
C ALA A 689 -27.88 11.57 25.99
N SER A 690 -28.49 10.50 25.45
CA SER A 690 -28.49 9.18 26.09
C SER A 690 -27.12 8.51 26.14
N GLY A 691 -26.18 8.89 25.26
CA GLY A 691 -24.83 8.32 25.20
C GLY A 691 -23.74 9.12 25.91
N THR A 692 -23.99 10.39 26.25
CA THR A 692 -22.94 11.34 26.67
C THR A 692 -23.17 11.97 28.06
N GLY A 693 -24.31 11.69 28.71
CA GLY A 693 -24.63 12.24 30.03
C GLY A 693 -25.01 13.72 30.04
N ILE A 694 -25.21 14.34 28.86
CA ILE A 694 -25.60 15.74 28.70
C ILE A 694 -27.13 15.85 28.74
N ASP A 695 -27.68 16.80 29.51
CA ASP A 695 -29.12 17.00 29.64
C ASP A 695 -29.78 17.52 28.34
N ILE A 696 -30.80 16.79 27.85
CA ILE A 696 -31.60 17.08 26.64
C ILE A 696 -32.24 18.47 26.72
N ALA A 697 -32.67 18.89 27.90
CA ALA A 697 -33.29 20.21 28.08
C ALA A 697 -32.27 21.33 27.82
N THR A 698 -31.01 21.12 28.22
CA THR A 698 -29.91 22.05 28.00
C THR A 698 -29.56 22.19 26.51
N VAL A 699 -29.53 21.09 25.74
CA VAL A 699 -29.26 21.13 24.28
C VAL A 699 -30.40 21.84 23.53
N LYS A 700 -31.66 21.50 23.83
CA LYS A 700 -32.86 22.11 23.19
C LYS A 700 -33.04 23.59 23.56
N ASP A 701 -32.68 24.02 24.77
CA ASP A 701 -32.74 25.43 25.19
C ASP A 701 -31.66 26.28 24.49
N CYS A 702 -30.45 25.74 24.30
CA CYS A 702 -29.38 26.39 23.55
C CYS A 702 -29.72 26.58 22.06
N THR A 703 -30.29 25.57 21.38
CA THR A 703 -30.70 25.71 19.96
C THR A 703 -31.87 26.68 19.77
N LYS A 704 -32.83 26.74 20.71
CA LYS A 704 -33.91 27.73 20.69
C LYS A 704 -33.42 29.17 20.87
N LYS A 705 -32.32 29.40 21.57
CA LYS A 705 -31.72 30.75 21.72
C LYS A 705 -31.06 31.26 20.44
N LEU A 706 -30.79 30.38 19.46
CA LEU A 706 -30.15 30.73 18.20
C LEU A 706 -31.10 31.27 17.12
N CYS A 707 -32.42 31.21 17.32
CA CYS A 707 -33.44 31.88 16.50
C CYS A 707 -34.67 32.17 17.36
N ALA A 708 -35.08 33.44 17.49
CA ALA A 708 -36.16 33.84 18.40
C ALA A 708 -37.52 33.25 18.01
N ASP A 709 -37.72 32.95 16.73
CA ASP A 709 -38.89 32.25 16.20
C ASP A 709 -38.39 31.06 15.39
N GLY A 710 -38.74 29.83 15.77
CA GLY A 710 -38.23 28.58 15.18
C GLY A 710 -38.61 28.31 13.71
N LYS A 711 -38.32 29.24 12.80
CA LYS A 711 -38.50 29.16 11.35
C LYS A 711 -37.29 29.80 10.67
N ALA A 712 -36.41 28.98 10.09
CA ALA A 712 -35.42 29.47 9.12
C ALA A 712 -36.14 29.76 7.79
N THR A 713 -36.33 31.03 7.45
CA THR A 713 -36.84 31.45 6.13
C THR A 713 -35.68 31.61 5.15
N SER A 714 -35.75 30.86 4.06
CA SER A 714 -34.84 30.92 2.91
C SER A 714 -35.05 32.19 2.08
N SER A 715 -33.99 32.99 1.87
CA SER A 715 -33.61 33.55 0.56
C SER A 715 -32.48 34.59 0.72
N TRP A 716 -31.27 34.26 0.25
CA TRP A 716 -30.27 35.28 -0.07
C TRP A 716 -29.57 34.93 -1.39
N THR A 717 -29.66 35.85 -2.35
CA THR A 717 -29.10 35.78 -3.70
C THR A 717 -27.87 36.68 -3.85
N ASP A 718 -26.98 36.71 -2.87
CA ASP A 718 -25.76 37.52 -2.97
C ASP A 718 -24.52 36.74 -2.49
N LYS A 719 -23.77 36.18 -3.44
CA LYS A 719 -22.56 35.37 -3.23
C LYS A 719 -21.29 36.21 -3.39
N THR A 720 -21.20 37.34 -2.70
CA THR A 720 -19.98 38.17 -2.75
C THR A 720 -19.53 38.73 -1.40
N LEU A 721 -18.30 38.33 -1.03
CA LEU A 721 -17.30 38.98 -0.16
C LEU A 721 -17.43 38.89 1.38
N VAL A 722 -16.66 37.96 1.97
CA VAL A 722 -16.07 38.10 3.34
C VAL A 722 -14.53 38.14 3.25
N ALA A 723 -13.98 38.59 2.12
CA ALA A 723 -12.54 38.49 1.86
C ALA A 723 -11.70 39.72 2.27
N LYS A 724 -12.27 40.84 2.75
CA LYS A 724 -11.44 42.05 2.95
C LYS A 724 -11.59 42.89 4.22
N GLU A 725 -12.49 42.56 5.13
CA GLU A 725 -12.57 43.13 6.49
C GLU A 725 -13.75 42.43 7.18
N PRO A 726 -13.73 42.12 8.49
CA PRO A 726 -14.93 41.66 9.18
C PRO A 726 -15.98 42.78 9.12
N SER A 727 -16.80 42.71 8.08
CA SER A 727 -17.89 43.62 7.79
C SER A 727 -18.82 43.72 9.01
N LYS A 728 -19.31 44.94 9.30
CA LYS A 728 -20.23 45.26 10.40
C LYS A 728 -21.23 44.10 10.67
N GLY A 729 -21.04 43.41 11.79
CA GLY A 729 -21.99 42.42 12.32
C GLY A 729 -21.52 40.96 12.39
N TRP A 730 -20.35 40.59 11.85
CA TRP A 730 -19.77 39.25 12.04
C TRP A 730 -18.89 39.18 13.30
N GLN A 731 -19.04 38.12 14.08
CA GLN A 731 -18.32 37.84 15.34
C GLN A 731 -17.64 36.48 15.24
N GLU A 732 -16.46 36.31 15.82
CA GLU A 732 -15.81 34.99 15.88
C GLU A 732 -16.50 34.11 16.93
N ILE A 733 -16.99 32.95 16.52
CA ILE A 733 -17.68 31.98 17.39
C ILE A 733 -16.66 31.08 18.06
N PHE A 734 -15.72 30.52 17.29
CA PHE A 734 -14.56 29.82 17.82
C PHE A 734 -13.45 29.69 16.79
N LYS A 735 -12.21 29.56 17.27
CA LYS A 735 -11.01 29.36 16.47
C LYS A 735 -10.22 28.15 16.96
N VAL A 736 -9.78 27.33 16.01
CA VAL A 736 -8.96 26.13 16.26
C VAL A 736 -7.72 26.10 15.38
N GLY A 737 -6.62 25.58 15.89
CA GLY A 737 -5.39 25.34 15.12
C GLY A 737 -5.39 23.95 14.49
N ALA A 738 -4.74 23.82 13.33
CA ALA A 738 -4.53 22.58 12.58
C ALA A 738 -3.13 22.59 11.94
N GLU A 739 -2.62 21.42 11.48
CA GLU A 739 -1.36 21.36 10.72
C GLU A 739 -1.47 22.26 9.46
N GLY A 740 -0.66 23.31 9.38
CA GLY A 740 -0.68 24.24 8.25
C GLY A 740 -1.39 25.57 8.50
N GLY A 741 -2.12 25.76 9.61
CA GLY A 741 -2.90 26.99 9.83
C GLY A 741 -3.95 26.98 10.95
N ALA A 742 -4.95 27.85 10.85
CA ALA A 742 -6.08 27.95 11.79
C ALA A 742 -7.42 28.00 11.05
N ILE A 743 -8.46 27.49 11.71
CA ILE A 743 -9.84 27.48 11.24
C ILE A 743 -10.66 28.34 12.22
N SER A 744 -11.29 29.39 11.70
CA SER A 744 -12.17 30.29 12.43
C SER A 744 -13.60 30.11 11.95
N VAL A 745 -14.54 29.90 12.87
CA VAL A 745 -15.97 30.00 12.60
C VAL A 745 -16.43 31.40 12.94
N MET A 746 -16.94 32.12 11.95
CA MET A 746 -17.58 33.43 12.13
C MET A 746 -19.09 33.25 12.17
N GLY A 747 -19.77 34.03 12.98
CA GLY A 747 -21.23 34.06 13.09
C GLY A 747 -21.75 35.50 12.99
N LYS A 748 -22.88 35.70 12.32
CA LYS A 748 -23.59 36.97 12.26
C LYS A 748 -25.03 36.76 12.70
N ARG A 749 -25.48 37.59 13.63
CA ARG A 749 -26.86 37.58 14.12
C ARG A 749 -27.70 38.60 13.39
N ASP A 750 -28.84 38.18 12.85
CA ASP A 750 -29.81 39.09 12.23
C ASP A 750 -30.70 39.79 13.26
N ALA A 751 -31.56 40.71 12.79
CA ALA A 751 -32.48 41.46 13.64
C ALA A 751 -33.59 40.58 14.27
N GLY A 752 -33.84 39.39 13.72
CA GLY A 752 -34.75 38.37 14.26
C GLY A 752 -34.07 37.43 15.26
N GLY A 753 -32.79 37.64 15.56
CA GLY A 753 -32.02 36.86 16.51
C GLY A 753 -31.48 35.54 15.94
N CYS A 754 -31.60 35.29 14.63
CA CYS A 754 -31.09 34.11 13.94
C CYS A 754 -29.61 34.26 13.57
N TRP A 755 -28.84 33.18 13.71
CA TRP A 755 -27.41 33.15 13.39
C TRP A 755 -27.13 32.54 12.02
N THR A 756 -26.29 33.22 11.24
CA THR A 756 -25.64 32.68 10.03
C THR A 756 -24.15 32.49 10.31
N PHE A 757 -23.59 31.39 9.84
CA PHE A 757 -22.20 31.01 10.08
C PHE A 757 -21.38 31.02 8.79
N ALA A 758 -20.08 31.30 8.93
CA ALA A 758 -19.11 31.23 7.85
C ALA A 758 -17.83 30.56 8.36
N LEU A 759 -17.26 29.68 7.54
CA LEU A 759 -15.94 29.11 7.82
C LEU A 759 -14.85 29.96 7.17
N VAL A 760 -13.84 30.30 7.95
CA VAL A 760 -12.67 31.06 7.52
C VAL A 760 -11.44 30.23 7.85
N THR A 761 -10.58 30.00 6.86
CA THR A 761 -9.34 29.25 7.05
C THR A 761 -8.15 30.17 6.78
N ASP A 762 -7.18 30.15 7.69
CA ASP A 762 -5.91 30.86 7.63
C ASP A 762 -4.79 29.83 7.47
N GLU A 763 -4.10 29.80 6.33
CA GLU A 763 -2.97 28.88 6.08
C GLU A 763 -1.64 29.53 6.53
N SER A 764 -1.50 29.84 7.83
CA SER A 764 -0.39 30.65 8.35
C SER A 764 0.96 29.93 8.50
N THR A 765 1.12 28.69 8.03
CA THR A 765 2.44 28.01 8.05
C THR A 765 3.38 28.45 6.91
N LEU A 766 2.92 29.29 5.97
CA LEU A 766 3.76 29.88 4.92
C LEU A 766 4.42 31.22 5.31
N GLY A 767 3.93 31.91 6.35
CA GLY A 767 4.42 33.24 6.74
C GLY A 767 5.74 33.23 7.52
N CYS A 768 6.05 32.16 8.26
CA CYS A 768 7.30 32.08 9.04
C CYS A 768 8.52 31.66 8.22
N LEU A 769 8.34 31.27 6.96
CA LEU A 769 9.42 30.84 6.06
C LEU A 769 9.88 31.93 5.09
N PHE A 770 9.14 33.04 4.97
CA PHE A 770 9.46 34.13 4.04
C PHE A 770 9.11 35.49 4.65
N ASP A 771 10.13 36.31 4.93
CA ASP A 771 10.04 37.67 5.49
C ASP A 771 9.35 38.72 4.58
N GLU A 772 8.64 38.30 3.53
CA GLU A 772 8.01 39.20 2.54
C GLU A 772 6.48 39.09 2.42
N PHE A 773 5.80 38.27 3.24
CA PHE A 773 4.33 38.21 3.26
C PHE A 773 3.75 38.72 4.58
N ALA A 774 4.05 39.97 4.90
CA ALA A 774 3.23 40.74 5.83
C ALA A 774 1.91 41.14 5.14
N GLY A 775 0.94 40.22 5.14
CA GLY A 775 -0.46 40.50 4.90
C GLY A 775 -1.07 39.78 3.68
N GLN A 776 -2.20 39.10 3.95
CA GLN A 776 -3.16 38.53 2.99
C GLN A 776 -2.71 37.17 2.41
N ASP A 777 -3.32 36.04 2.79
CA ASP A 777 -4.63 35.60 2.27
C ASP A 777 -5.45 34.76 3.26
N LEU A 778 -6.50 35.35 3.82
CA LEU A 778 -7.61 34.63 4.46
C LEU A 778 -8.48 34.01 3.37
N ARG A 779 -8.67 32.67 3.36
CA ARG A 779 -9.70 32.03 2.53
C ARG A 779 -11.01 31.97 3.30
N SER A 780 -12.06 32.62 2.78
CA SER A 780 -13.46 32.41 3.19
C SER A 780 -14.35 32.50 1.95
N SER A 781 -15.54 31.91 1.85
CA SER A 781 -16.49 31.49 2.90
C SER A 781 -17.55 30.55 2.29
N GLU A 782 -17.54 29.27 2.66
CA GLU A 782 -18.77 28.47 2.60
C GLU A 782 -19.68 28.96 3.75
N LEU A 783 -20.95 29.26 3.45
CA LEU A 783 -21.93 29.78 4.39
C LEU A 783 -22.86 28.67 4.87
N SER A 784 -23.25 28.72 6.15
CA SER A 784 -24.25 27.83 6.73
C SER A 784 -25.28 28.61 7.54
N ASP A 785 -26.56 28.34 7.31
CA ASP A 785 -27.67 28.92 8.06
C ASP A 785 -28.00 28.13 9.34
N SER A 786 -27.23 27.09 9.64
CA SER A 786 -27.38 26.26 10.85
C SER A 786 -26.05 25.90 11.51
N TRP A 787 -26.11 25.65 12.83
CA TRP A 787 -24.97 25.19 13.62
C TRP A 787 -24.51 23.79 13.20
N GLU A 788 -25.44 22.90 12.89
CA GLU A 788 -25.14 21.56 12.40
C GLU A 788 -24.45 21.61 11.02
N GLY A 789 -24.85 22.55 10.17
CA GLY A 789 -24.23 22.74 8.86
C GLY A 789 -22.79 23.23 8.97
N ILE A 790 -22.48 24.14 9.89
CA ILE A 790 -21.09 24.61 10.08
C ILE A 790 -20.21 23.53 10.71
N LEU A 791 -20.74 22.72 11.63
CA LEU A 791 -19.99 21.57 12.18
C LEU A 791 -19.65 20.54 11.10
N LYS A 792 -20.58 20.21 10.18
CA LYS A 792 -20.29 19.33 9.03
C LYS A 792 -19.15 19.83 8.15
N MET A 793 -18.98 21.14 8.06
CA MET A 793 -17.89 21.72 7.28
C MET A 793 -16.55 21.57 7.99
N ILE A 794 -16.54 21.63 9.32
CA ILE A 794 -15.35 21.39 10.16
C ILE A 794 -15.01 19.90 10.21
N ASP A 795 -16.00 19.01 10.07
CA ASP A 795 -15.81 17.55 10.02
C ASP A 795 -14.93 17.07 8.84
N ARG A 796 -14.60 17.96 7.89
CA ARG A 796 -13.55 17.72 6.87
C ARG A 796 -12.15 17.64 7.46
N TYR A 797 -11.96 18.13 8.69
CA TYR A 797 -10.70 18.11 9.42
C TYR A 797 -10.77 17.10 10.58
N PRO A 798 -9.70 16.33 10.84
CA PRO A 798 -9.68 15.42 11.98
C PRO A 798 -9.73 16.20 13.30
N TRP A 799 -10.82 16.11 14.05
CA TRP A 799 -11.01 16.81 15.32
C TRP A 799 -9.93 16.46 16.36
N THR A 800 -9.34 15.26 16.28
CA THR A 800 -8.20 14.82 17.09
C THR A 800 -6.93 15.64 16.87
N LYS A 801 -6.76 16.24 15.69
CA LYS A 801 -5.63 17.11 15.36
C LYS A 801 -5.90 18.59 15.66
N LEU A 802 -7.15 18.96 15.94
CA LEU A 802 -7.54 20.34 16.25
C LEU A 802 -7.17 20.69 17.70
N TYR A 803 -6.81 21.95 17.93
CA TYR A 803 -6.59 22.48 19.28
C TYR A 803 -7.18 23.88 19.41
N PRO A 804 -7.79 24.23 20.56
CA PRO A 804 -8.50 25.50 20.72
C PRO A 804 -7.51 26.67 20.85
N LEU A 805 -7.76 27.78 20.16
CA LEU A 805 -6.78 28.88 20.04
C LEU A 805 -7.03 30.14 20.85
N GLU A 806 -8.27 30.49 21.25
CA GLU A 806 -8.59 31.54 22.25
C GLU A 806 -10.13 31.66 22.43
N PRO A 807 -10.68 32.40 23.43
CA PRO A 807 -11.95 32.04 24.06
C PRO A 807 -13.14 32.06 23.11
N PHE A 808 -14.00 31.04 23.26
CA PHE A 808 -15.17 30.85 22.42
C PHE A 808 -16.31 31.80 22.81
N HIS A 809 -17.16 32.12 21.84
CA HIS A 809 -18.33 32.96 22.04
C HIS A 809 -19.28 32.36 23.08
N GLU A 810 -19.74 33.18 24.04
CA GLU A 810 -20.47 32.72 25.24
C GLU A 810 -21.70 31.87 24.92
N ASP A 811 -22.49 32.29 23.92
CA ASP A 811 -23.71 31.57 23.52
C ASP A 811 -23.44 30.16 22.95
N PHE A 812 -22.20 29.87 22.53
CA PHE A 812 -21.83 28.63 21.82
C PHE A 812 -20.91 27.71 22.62
N LYS A 813 -20.36 28.13 23.76
CA LYS A 813 -19.43 27.33 24.58
C LYS A 813 -19.96 25.92 24.89
N LYS A 814 -21.24 25.81 25.29
CA LYS A 814 -21.87 24.51 25.59
C LYS A 814 -22.04 23.64 24.34
N LEU A 815 -22.36 24.26 23.20
CA LEU A 815 -22.54 23.56 21.93
C LEU A 815 -21.21 23.07 21.35
N ILE A 816 -20.14 23.87 21.51
CA ILE A 816 -18.79 23.51 21.11
C ILE A 816 -18.28 22.37 21.99
N TRP A 817 -18.47 22.45 23.31
CA TRP A 817 -18.10 21.37 24.23
C TRP A 817 -18.79 20.04 23.88
N ALA A 818 -20.11 20.07 23.62
CA ALA A 818 -20.83 18.89 23.18
C ALA A 818 -20.31 18.34 21.85
N ALA A 819 -19.92 19.21 20.90
CA ALA A 819 -19.35 18.78 19.63
C ALA A 819 -18.00 18.05 19.81
N VAL A 820 -17.14 18.56 20.70
CA VAL A 820 -15.84 17.93 21.04
C VAL A 820 -16.04 16.56 21.70
N GLN A 821 -16.99 16.45 22.63
CA GLN A 821 -17.27 15.18 23.32
C GLN A 821 -17.81 14.10 22.37
N VAL A 822 -18.56 14.48 21.34
CA VAL A 822 -19.11 13.54 20.34
C VAL A 822 -18.05 13.13 19.30
N ARG A 823 -17.19 14.06 18.87
CA ARG A 823 -16.26 13.84 17.75
C ARG A 823 -14.87 13.40 18.17
N GLY A 824 -14.56 13.54 19.45
CA GLY A 824 -13.29 13.13 20.04
C GLY A 824 -12.16 14.13 19.79
N THR A 825 -11.27 14.25 20.77
CA THR A 825 -10.00 14.97 20.69
C THR A 825 -8.94 14.14 21.42
N ASP A 826 -7.64 14.41 21.20
CA ASP A 826 -6.55 13.83 21.99
C ASP A 826 -6.80 14.03 23.51
N GLU A 827 -6.59 12.98 24.32
CA GLU A 827 -6.75 13.01 25.78
C GLU A 827 -5.95 14.14 26.44
N HIS A 828 -4.76 14.44 25.92
CA HIS A 828 -3.89 15.51 26.44
C HIS A 828 -4.43 16.91 26.15
N ARG A 829 -5.38 17.05 25.21
CA ARG A 829 -5.97 18.33 24.78
C ARG A 829 -7.39 18.54 25.31
N MET A 830 -8.00 17.53 25.92
CA MET A 830 -9.36 17.61 26.46
C MET A 830 -9.49 18.70 27.54
N GLY A 831 -8.45 18.89 28.36
CA GLY A 831 -8.38 19.94 29.37
C GLY A 831 -8.37 21.36 28.77
N ASP A 832 -7.72 21.55 27.62
CA ASP A 832 -7.67 22.84 26.93
C ASP A 832 -9.03 23.21 26.34
N TRP A 833 -9.73 22.24 25.75
CA TRP A 833 -11.10 22.42 25.27
C TRP A 833 -12.08 22.75 26.40
N ALA A 834 -11.97 22.06 27.54
CA ALA A 834 -12.81 22.32 28.71
C ALA A 834 -12.60 23.75 29.25
N ARG A 835 -11.35 24.19 29.32
CA ARG A 835 -10.96 25.54 29.74
C ARG A 835 -11.49 26.62 28.78
N CYS A 836 -11.33 26.44 27.47
CA CYS A 836 -11.85 27.39 26.46
C CYS A 836 -13.39 27.46 26.43
N CYS A 837 -14.07 26.36 26.80
CA CYS A 837 -15.53 26.32 26.97
C CYS A 837 -16.01 26.84 28.34
N GLY A 838 -15.12 27.32 29.21
CA GLY A 838 -15.48 27.90 30.51
C GLY A 838 -15.86 26.87 31.59
N LEU A 839 -15.36 25.64 31.50
CA LEU A 839 -15.69 24.52 32.40
C LEU A 839 -14.57 24.17 33.42
N GLY A 840 -13.44 24.89 33.47
CA GLY A 840 -12.33 24.65 34.42
C GLY A 840 -12.50 25.43 35.73
N SER A 841 -12.17 24.93 36.93
CA SER A 841 -11.07 24.05 37.35
C SER A 841 -11.47 23.11 38.49
N ASN A 842 -11.05 21.84 38.43
CA ASN A 842 -10.63 21.02 39.56
C ASN A 842 -9.64 19.96 39.09
#